data_AF-A0A6L9YK26-F1
#
_entry.id   AF-A0A6L9YK26-F1
#
_cell.length_a   1.000
_cell.length_b   1.000
_cell.length_c   1.000
_cell.angle_alpha   90.00
_cell.angle_beta   90.00
_cell.angle_gamma   90.00
#
_symmetry.space_group_name_H-M   'P 1'
#
loop_
_entity.id
_entity.type
_entity.pdbx_description
1 polymer ?
#
loop_
_entity_poly.entity_id
_entity_poly.type
_entity_poly.pdbx_seq_one_letter_code
_entity_poly.pdbx_strand_id
1 'polypeptide(L)'
;MAELLDRQDQEKLVDLIKSSGLCSSSSSRRTFLIQIELKPEHNNVEITEHDFIVDLIYRLVQSRNTEILWSILKLLSSSPCNHQKLRYLEAILGLGNYTPSQPKARPAYFVDNRVFRLMPLDIGTIWGLQRSSFIGILAGFEQDEIYETLRNVELVLSKAVKANGLTTEPPTREWIQLDLSKSYGIPDKKSKLLDVAVNFSSEAANSLKVNDFPPLSIPGFLFKINYQEINKYLHKIQDWCEALNSQLFPNESVAIVIDITYSSDENIPQSVQDITHSLQDIESQLRKVCGQKIPIELMHLDYRRFFEHKNESYLEPESNNFSIRDLKPGFLFCRWIDQELIKCGYSQKDLDKDIIQLYEQLKNQYSEEELQECCGSITAIDVVLDIKAITSEEKVTKLYEKLLRFILKYKSKCIHEWVRDYVKSEVLEAVRAALVVISEADLLSDTLMYVWVNAIDFDKFDFNLFCQDGILNPDFHQTKNLKLENLTLALFRKYNDQPDSSLKALINKLVVSYPTLQDFNNFCQNTKEQEDSFLCKNDAKQFEFALRANIKLEKAIEKFKAAPVSYVPTAICWLLAASPPTKSSISEILLLHPKKRAIFGLCTPQEWQKIKKRQDKERQVLDCRRKRPLIYSYSL
;
A
#
# COMPACT_ATOMS: atom_id res chain seq x y z
N MET A 1 -15.58 -12.50 21.96
CA MET A 1 -15.63 -11.93 23.36
C MET A 1 -14.81 -12.72 24.38
N ALA A 2 -14.90 -14.05 24.43
CA ALA A 2 -14.14 -14.89 25.37
C ALA A 2 -12.61 -14.81 25.19
N GLU A 3 -12.18 -14.47 23.97
CA GLU A 3 -10.77 -14.24 23.61
C GLU A 3 -10.27 -12.84 24.00
N LEU A 4 -11.19 -11.90 24.28
CA LEU A 4 -10.88 -10.48 24.45
C LEU A 4 -10.91 -10.02 25.91
N LEU A 5 -11.69 -10.65 26.76
CA LEU A 5 -11.87 -10.25 28.16
C LEU A 5 -11.86 -11.49 29.04
N ASP A 6 -11.28 -11.39 30.23
CA ASP A 6 -11.46 -12.44 31.21
C ASP A 6 -12.92 -12.50 31.70
N ARG A 7 -13.27 -13.58 32.40
CA ARG A 7 -14.64 -13.80 32.87
C ARG A 7 -15.18 -12.66 33.73
N GLN A 8 -14.33 -12.05 34.56
CA GLN A 8 -14.74 -10.99 35.48
C GLN A 8 -15.03 -9.70 34.70
N ASP A 9 -14.24 -9.41 33.68
CA ASP A 9 -14.43 -8.25 32.82
C ASP A 9 -15.60 -8.45 31.84
N GLN A 10 -15.88 -9.68 31.40
CA GLN A 10 -17.12 -9.97 30.68
C GLN A 10 -18.37 -9.69 31.53
N GLU A 11 -18.38 -10.13 32.79
CA GLU A 11 -19.48 -9.88 33.73
C GLU A 11 -19.66 -8.37 34.00
N LYS A 12 -18.57 -7.63 34.20
CA LYS A 12 -18.63 -6.16 34.30
C LYS A 12 -19.15 -5.49 33.03
N LEU A 13 -18.72 -5.94 31.85
CA LEU A 13 -19.19 -5.37 30.58
C LEU A 13 -20.70 -5.55 30.43
N VAL A 14 -21.20 -6.74 30.79
CA VAL A 14 -22.63 -7.05 30.80
C VAL A 14 -23.40 -6.14 31.74
N ASP A 15 -22.89 -5.91 32.94
CA ASP A 15 -23.56 -5.04 33.93
C ASP A 15 -23.57 -3.58 33.47
N LEU A 16 -22.50 -3.12 32.81
CA LEU A 16 -22.45 -1.81 32.16
C LEU A 16 -23.47 -1.69 31.02
N ILE A 17 -23.59 -2.70 30.16
CA ILE A 17 -24.61 -2.71 29.10
C ILE A 17 -26.02 -2.69 29.67
N LYS A 18 -26.31 -3.46 30.73
CA LYS A 18 -27.62 -3.45 31.41
C LYS A 18 -27.95 -2.08 32.02
N SER A 19 -27.00 -1.49 32.74
CA SER A 19 -27.15 -0.17 33.35
C SER A 19 -27.30 0.95 32.33
N SER A 20 -26.86 0.74 31.08
CA SER A 20 -27.09 1.69 29.98
C SER A 20 -28.54 1.79 29.50
N GLY A 21 -29.40 0.85 29.91
CA GLY A 21 -30.77 0.76 29.43
C GLY A 21 -30.90 0.23 27.99
N LEU A 22 -29.79 -0.14 27.33
CA LEU A 22 -29.80 -0.70 25.97
C LEU A 22 -30.32 -2.15 25.90
N CYS A 23 -30.43 -2.84 27.03
CA CYS A 23 -30.92 -4.22 27.10
C CYS A 23 -31.78 -4.43 28.36
N SER A 24 -32.95 -5.05 28.20
CA SER A 24 -33.73 -5.60 29.30
C SER A 24 -33.50 -7.11 29.37
N SER A 25 -32.60 -7.60 30.22
CA SER A 25 -32.50 -9.05 30.46
C SER A 25 -32.28 -9.42 31.92
N SER A 26 -32.97 -10.48 32.34
CA SER A 26 -32.83 -11.06 33.68
C SER A 26 -31.51 -11.83 33.80
N SER A 27 -30.96 -11.84 35.01
CA SER A 27 -29.65 -12.41 35.38
C SER A 27 -29.49 -13.93 35.18
N SER A 28 -30.52 -14.64 34.69
CA SER A 28 -30.55 -16.10 34.63
C SER A 28 -30.33 -16.74 33.26
N ARG A 29 -30.04 -15.97 32.19
CA ARG A 29 -29.77 -16.52 30.84
C ARG A 29 -28.38 -16.14 30.33
N ARG A 30 -27.63 -17.14 29.83
CA ARG A 30 -26.27 -17.01 29.24
C ARG A 30 -26.27 -16.46 27.80
N THR A 31 -27.43 -16.19 27.23
CA THR A 31 -27.57 -15.66 25.87
C THR A 31 -28.19 -14.28 25.96
N PHE A 32 -27.42 -13.25 25.60
CA PHE A 32 -27.92 -11.90 25.44
C PHE A 32 -28.63 -11.82 24.09
N LEU A 33 -29.95 -11.84 24.11
CA LEU A 33 -30.73 -11.35 22.98
C LEU A 33 -30.73 -9.82 23.08
N ILE A 34 -29.80 -9.17 22.39
CA ILE A 34 -30.01 -7.77 22.02
C ILE A 34 -31.12 -7.80 20.98
N GLN A 35 -32.33 -7.37 21.35
CA GLN A 35 -33.40 -7.20 20.38
C GLN A 35 -33.06 -5.97 19.53
N ILE A 36 -32.38 -6.22 18.42
CA ILE A 36 -32.11 -5.22 17.40
C ILE A 36 -33.41 -5.06 16.60
N GLU A 37 -34.25 -4.08 16.94
CA GLU A 37 -35.28 -3.63 16.00
C GLU A 37 -34.59 -2.92 14.83
N LEU A 38 -34.26 -3.70 13.80
CA LEU A 38 -33.91 -3.16 12.49
C LEU A 38 -35.20 -2.64 11.89
N LYS A 39 -35.27 -1.33 11.59
CA LYS A 39 -36.18 -0.88 10.54
C LYS A 39 -35.81 -1.66 9.28
N PRO A 40 -36.78 -2.31 8.61
CA PRO A 40 -36.47 -3.19 7.51
C PRO A 40 -36.08 -2.36 6.30
N GLU A 41 -34.78 -2.20 6.08
CA GLU A 41 -34.24 -2.07 4.74
C GLU A 41 -33.32 -3.28 4.52
N HIS A 42 -33.78 -4.12 3.60
CA HIS A 42 -33.28 -5.43 3.17
C HIS A 42 -31.78 -5.70 3.41
N ASN A 43 -31.46 -6.58 4.36
CA ASN A 43 -30.71 -7.83 4.16
C ASN A 43 -30.30 -8.43 5.52
N ASN A 44 -30.44 -9.75 5.66
CA ASN A 44 -29.90 -10.50 6.79
C ASN A 44 -28.37 -10.49 6.70
N VAL A 45 -27.71 -9.68 7.52
CA VAL A 45 -26.25 -9.69 7.65
C VAL A 45 -25.91 -10.63 8.82
N GLU A 46 -25.11 -11.68 8.55
CA GLU A 46 -24.42 -12.41 9.61
C GLU A 46 -23.46 -11.44 10.31
N ILE A 47 -23.77 -11.08 11.56
CA ILE A 47 -22.96 -10.16 12.36
C ILE A 47 -21.72 -10.94 12.82
N THR A 48 -20.54 -10.58 12.30
CA THR A 48 -19.28 -11.12 12.80
C THR A 48 -18.97 -10.53 14.19
N GLU A 49 -18.12 -11.19 15.01
CA GLU A 49 -17.74 -10.66 16.34
C GLU A 49 -17.17 -9.22 16.28
N HIS A 50 -16.58 -8.82 15.15
CA HIS A 50 -16.07 -7.46 14.92
C HIS A 50 -17.17 -6.41 14.78
N ASP A 51 -18.30 -6.76 14.14
CA ASP A 51 -19.43 -5.86 13.93
C ASP A 51 -20.18 -5.59 15.23
N PHE A 52 -20.17 -6.55 16.16
CA PHE A 52 -20.82 -6.43 17.46
C PHE A 52 -20.23 -5.31 18.33
N ILE A 53 -18.90 -5.23 18.47
CA ILE A 53 -18.26 -4.20 19.33
C ILE A 53 -18.46 -2.81 18.71
N VAL A 54 -18.34 -2.70 17.39
CA VAL A 54 -18.52 -1.44 16.66
C VAL A 54 -19.97 -0.97 16.76
N ASP A 55 -20.96 -1.84 16.58
CA ASP A 55 -22.39 -1.48 16.67
C ASP A 55 -22.82 -1.19 18.12
N LEU A 56 -22.29 -1.92 19.10
CA LEU A 56 -22.50 -1.65 20.52
C LEU A 56 -21.99 -0.25 20.89
N ILE A 57 -20.77 0.09 20.49
CA ILE A 57 -20.21 1.42 20.74
C ILE A 57 -21.00 2.50 20.00
N TYR A 58 -21.40 2.27 18.76
CA TYR A 58 -22.22 3.20 17.99
C TYR A 58 -23.56 3.49 18.68
N ARG A 59 -24.27 2.47 19.17
CA ARG A 59 -25.55 2.62 19.88
C ARG A 59 -25.38 3.26 21.27
N LEU A 60 -24.30 2.99 21.98
CA LEU A 60 -23.95 3.65 23.24
C LEU A 60 -23.63 5.15 23.04
N VAL A 61 -22.99 5.51 21.93
CA VAL A 61 -22.76 6.91 21.55
C VAL A 61 -24.10 7.60 21.25
N GLN A 62 -25.03 6.90 20.57
CA GLN A 62 -26.37 7.44 20.29
C GLN A 62 -27.26 7.58 21.54
N SER A 63 -27.14 6.69 22.52
CA SER A 63 -27.92 6.74 23.77
C SER A 63 -27.51 7.87 24.71
N ARG A 64 -26.45 8.63 24.37
CA ARG A 64 -25.91 9.77 25.13
C ARG A 64 -25.52 9.46 26.58
N ASN A 65 -25.39 8.18 26.96
CA ASN A 65 -24.99 7.80 28.30
C ASN A 65 -23.45 7.75 28.39
N THR A 66 -22.85 8.94 28.42
CA THR A 66 -21.40 9.13 28.35
C THR A 66 -20.64 8.44 29.48
N GLU A 67 -21.18 8.33 30.70
CA GLU A 67 -20.52 7.65 31.83
C GLU A 67 -20.38 6.13 31.62
N ILE A 68 -21.39 5.51 31.00
CA ILE A 68 -21.37 4.07 30.76
C ILE A 68 -20.50 3.74 29.56
N LEU A 69 -20.55 4.57 28.52
CA LEU A 69 -19.59 4.52 27.42
C LEU A 69 -18.14 4.66 27.93
N TRP A 70 -17.91 5.55 28.91
CA TRP A 70 -16.63 5.76 29.59
C TRP A 70 -16.14 4.49 30.29
N SER A 71 -17.03 3.83 31.02
CA SER A 71 -16.74 2.62 31.78
C SER A 71 -16.50 1.40 30.87
N ILE A 72 -17.25 1.29 29.78
CA ILE A 72 -17.12 0.21 28.79
C ILE A 72 -15.80 0.34 28.04
N LEU A 73 -15.45 1.55 27.58
CA LEU A 73 -14.19 1.78 26.90
C LEU A 73 -13.01 1.49 27.82
N LYS A 74 -13.01 2.00 29.06
CA LYS A 74 -11.94 1.73 30.03
C LYS A 74 -11.70 0.24 30.28
N LEU A 75 -12.78 -0.55 30.29
CA LEU A 75 -12.74 -2.01 30.45
C LEU A 75 -12.17 -2.72 29.21
N LEU A 76 -12.49 -2.23 28.01
CA LEU A 76 -11.95 -2.74 26.75
C LEU A 76 -10.48 -2.31 26.52
N SER A 77 -10.09 -1.13 27.00
CA SER A 77 -8.72 -0.59 26.91
C SER A 77 -7.72 -1.31 27.83
N SER A 78 -8.18 -1.94 28.91
CA SER A 78 -7.35 -2.74 29.83
C SER A 78 -7.02 -4.13 29.29
N SER A 79 -7.72 -4.59 28.25
CA SER A 79 -7.37 -5.78 27.48
C SER A 79 -6.29 -5.45 26.44
N PRO A 80 -5.43 -6.40 26.02
CA PRO A 80 -4.45 -6.22 24.94
C PRO A 80 -5.08 -6.01 23.54
N CYS A 81 -6.29 -5.45 23.46
CA CYS A 81 -6.96 -5.12 22.23
C CYS A 81 -6.33 -3.85 21.62
N ASN A 82 -5.33 -4.04 20.77
CA ASN A 82 -4.58 -2.96 20.10
C ASN A 82 -5.35 -2.41 18.89
N HIS A 83 -6.64 -2.11 19.07
CA HIS A 83 -7.54 -1.79 17.97
C HIS A 83 -7.61 -0.27 17.73
N GLN A 84 -7.12 0.22 16.58
CA GLN A 84 -7.05 1.65 16.26
C GLN A 84 -8.42 2.35 16.29
N LYS A 85 -9.52 1.67 15.91
CA LYS A 85 -10.88 2.23 16.02
C LYS A 85 -11.30 2.54 17.47
N LEU A 86 -10.90 1.69 18.43
CA LEU A 86 -11.13 1.90 19.87
C LEU A 86 -10.34 3.11 20.38
N ARG A 87 -9.08 3.27 19.96
CA ARG A 87 -8.24 4.44 20.28
C ARG A 87 -8.75 5.75 19.68
N TYR A 88 -9.32 5.70 18.48
CA TYR A 88 -9.97 6.85 17.85
C TYR A 88 -11.24 7.27 18.63
N LEU A 89 -12.02 6.29 19.10
CA LEU A 89 -13.19 6.54 19.95
C LEU A 89 -12.79 7.10 21.33
N GLU A 90 -11.74 6.59 21.96
CA GLU A 90 -11.15 7.18 23.18
C GLU A 90 -10.75 8.65 22.96
N ALA A 91 -10.21 8.98 21.78
CA ALA A 91 -9.80 10.34 21.43
C ALA A 91 -11.00 11.28 21.24
N ILE A 92 -12.05 10.84 20.52
CA ILE A 92 -13.29 11.62 20.36
C ILE A 92 -13.94 11.93 21.71
N LEU A 93 -13.86 10.98 22.64
CA LEU A 93 -14.55 11.05 23.93
C LEU A 93 -13.68 11.65 25.05
N GLY A 94 -12.46 12.12 24.74
CA GLY A 94 -11.55 12.75 25.72
C GLY A 94 -11.05 11.82 26.83
N LEU A 95 -11.06 10.51 26.57
CA LEU A 95 -10.83 9.42 27.54
C LEU A 95 -9.35 9.11 27.80
N GLY A 96 -8.45 9.63 26.99
CA GLY A 96 -7.02 9.45 27.16
C GLY A 96 -6.23 10.34 26.21
N ASN A 97 -4.95 10.55 26.56
CA ASN A 97 -3.98 11.01 25.57
C ASN A 97 -3.93 9.93 24.49
N TYR A 98 -4.62 10.13 23.37
CA TYR A 98 -4.40 9.35 22.15
C TYR A 98 -2.88 9.29 21.95
N THR A 99 -2.27 8.14 22.25
CA THR A 99 -0.88 7.87 21.98
C THR A 99 -0.86 7.43 20.53
N PRO A 100 -0.53 8.33 19.60
CA PRO A 100 -0.70 8.02 18.21
C PRO A 100 0.26 6.90 17.90
N SER A 101 -0.21 5.90 17.16
CA SER A 101 0.67 4.84 16.67
C SER A 101 1.86 5.50 15.97
N GLN A 102 3.05 4.90 16.09
CA GLN A 102 4.18 5.37 15.29
C GLN A 102 3.76 5.40 13.81
N PRO A 103 4.23 6.39 13.03
CA PRO A 103 3.96 6.45 11.59
C PRO A 103 4.24 5.07 10.97
N LYS A 104 3.21 4.45 10.41
CA LYS A 104 3.36 3.20 9.69
C LYS A 104 4.00 3.52 8.35
N ALA A 105 4.93 2.68 7.90
CA ALA A 105 5.48 2.87 6.57
C ALA A 105 4.38 2.72 5.50
N ARG A 106 4.42 3.63 4.53
CA ARG A 106 3.55 3.69 3.35
C ARG A 106 4.44 3.93 2.13
N PRO A 107 5.18 2.88 1.70
CA PRO A 107 5.99 2.98 0.51
C PRO A 107 5.09 3.20 -0.71
N ALA A 108 5.52 4.05 -1.62
CA ALA A 108 4.79 4.40 -2.82
C ALA A 108 5.77 4.70 -3.98
N TYR A 109 5.31 4.48 -5.20
CA TYR A 109 6.07 4.68 -6.42
C TYR A 109 5.50 5.86 -7.20
N PHE A 110 6.38 6.71 -7.73
CA PHE A 110 5.96 7.74 -8.67
C PHE A 110 5.57 7.12 -10.02
N VAL A 111 4.44 7.56 -10.56
CA VAL A 111 3.89 7.04 -11.83
C VAL A 111 4.67 7.52 -13.04
N ASP A 112 5.31 8.68 -12.92
CA ASP A 112 5.97 9.35 -14.03
C ASP A 112 7.28 8.68 -14.49
N ASN A 113 7.72 7.59 -13.84
CA ASN A 113 8.87 6.72 -14.16
C ASN A 113 10.20 7.43 -14.50
N ARG A 114 10.32 8.73 -14.22
CA ARG A 114 11.30 9.61 -14.87
C ARG A 114 12.70 9.63 -14.23
N VAL A 115 12.84 9.20 -12.98
CA VAL A 115 14.13 9.33 -12.25
C VAL A 115 14.52 8.07 -11.49
N PHE A 116 13.56 7.35 -10.88
CA PHE A 116 13.78 6.04 -10.27
C PHE A 116 12.55 5.17 -10.49
N ARG A 117 12.57 4.33 -11.54
CA ARG A 117 11.39 3.60 -12.04
C ARG A 117 10.80 2.66 -10.97
N LEU A 118 11.57 2.26 -9.96
CA LEU A 118 11.18 1.24 -8.97
C LEU A 118 11.73 1.51 -7.56
N MET A 119 12.02 2.77 -7.23
CA MET A 119 12.41 3.12 -5.85
C MET A 119 11.17 3.46 -5.02
N PRO A 120 10.81 2.65 -4.01
CA PRO A 120 9.71 2.98 -3.12
C PRO A 120 10.10 4.17 -2.23
N LEU A 121 9.20 5.15 -2.09
CA LEU A 121 9.35 6.30 -1.21
C LEU A 121 8.24 6.32 -0.16
N ASP A 122 8.54 6.70 1.07
CA ASP A 122 7.54 6.74 2.12
C ASP A 122 6.70 8.03 2.04
N ILE A 123 5.38 7.90 1.95
CA ILE A 123 4.46 9.04 1.89
C ILE A 123 4.54 9.90 3.16
N GLY A 124 4.74 9.27 4.32
CA GLY A 124 4.91 9.99 5.58
C GLY A 124 6.12 10.92 5.52
N THR A 125 7.22 10.48 4.92
CA THR A 125 8.40 11.33 4.75
C THR A 125 8.23 12.35 3.63
N ILE A 126 7.68 11.96 2.49
CA ILE A 126 7.59 12.82 1.30
C ILE A 126 6.50 13.90 1.41
N TRP A 127 5.30 13.54 1.86
CA TRP A 127 4.17 14.46 1.99
C TRP A 127 3.97 14.90 3.43
N GLY A 128 4.16 14.02 4.40
CA GLY A 128 3.96 14.35 5.81
C GLY A 128 4.95 15.40 6.35
N LEU A 129 6.19 15.44 5.86
CA LEU A 129 7.16 16.48 6.27
C LEU A 129 7.12 17.76 5.42
N GLN A 130 6.36 17.77 4.32
CA GLN A 130 6.29 18.91 3.41
C GLN A 130 5.55 20.11 4.02
N ARG A 131 6.13 21.32 3.90
CA ARG A 131 5.51 22.58 4.36
C ARG A 131 5.11 23.54 3.24
N SER A 132 5.44 23.22 1.99
CA SER A 132 4.97 23.95 0.82
C SER A 132 3.54 23.54 0.43
N SER A 133 2.99 24.25 -0.56
CA SER A 133 1.76 23.86 -1.23
C SER A 133 2.00 22.71 -2.20
N PHE A 134 1.07 21.77 -2.30
CA PHE A 134 1.10 20.67 -3.29
C PHE A 134 -0.25 19.99 -3.43
N ILE A 135 -0.43 19.27 -4.54
CA ILE A 135 -1.53 18.32 -4.73
C ILE A 135 -0.90 16.94 -4.94
N GLY A 136 -1.11 16.03 -3.99
CA GLY A 136 -0.73 14.62 -4.10
C GLY A 136 -1.92 13.82 -4.56
N ILE A 137 -1.76 12.99 -5.59
CA ILE A 137 -2.75 12.02 -6.02
C ILE A 137 -2.15 10.65 -5.74
N LEU A 138 -2.87 9.83 -4.98
CA LEU A 138 -2.44 8.52 -4.56
C LEU A 138 -3.50 7.49 -4.93
N ALA A 139 -3.08 6.40 -5.56
CA ALA A 139 -3.89 5.20 -5.66
C ALA A 139 -3.42 4.18 -4.62
N GLY A 140 -4.35 3.72 -3.79
CA GLY A 140 -4.12 2.80 -2.68
C GLY A 140 -5.36 2.00 -2.32
N PHE A 141 -5.35 1.28 -1.21
CA PHE A 141 -6.51 0.55 -0.70
C PHE A 141 -7.17 1.27 0.46
N GLU A 142 -8.41 0.89 0.74
CA GLU A 142 -9.15 1.47 1.87
C GLU A 142 -8.48 1.27 3.22
N GLN A 143 -7.71 0.18 3.39
CA GLN A 143 -7.01 -0.16 4.64
C GLN A 143 -5.67 0.56 4.82
N ASP A 144 -5.25 1.40 3.87
CA ASP A 144 -3.95 2.07 3.96
C ASP A 144 -3.89 3.22 4.97
N GLU A 145 -5.03 3.70 5.47
CA GLU A 145 -5.07 4.70 6.56
C GLU A 145 -4.17 5.93 6.27
N ILE A 146 -4.22 6.47 5.04
CA ILE A 146 -3.34 7.55 4.59
C ILE A 146 -3.50 8.81 5.45
N TYR A 147 -4.74 9.16 5.78
CA TYR A 147 -5.05 10.26 6.69
C TYR A 147 -4.35 10.11 8.05
N GLU A 148 -4.46 8.93 8.68
CA GLU A 148 -3.83 8.67 9.97
C GLU A 148 -2.31 8.66 9.88
N THR A 149 -1.75 8.18 8.76
CA THR A 149 -0.31 8.26 8.51
C THR A 149 0.16 9.71 8.54
N LEU A 150 -0.46 10.59 7.75
CA LEU A 150 -0.09 12.01 7.68
C LEU A 150 -0.27 12.71 9.03
N ARG A 151 -1.36 12.45 9.74
CA ARG A 151 -1.63 12.98 11.08
C ARG A 151 -0.61 12.51 12.11
N ASN A 152 -0.22 11.24 12.08
CA ASN A 152 0.77 10.68 12.99
C ASN A 152 2.16 11.29 12.75
N VAL A 153 2.53 11.57 11.49
CA VAL A 153 3.77 12.27 11.15
C VAL A 153 3.79 13.67 11.76
N GLU A 154 2.71 14.44 11.62
CA GLU A 154 2.60 15.78 12.21
C GLU A 154 2.77 15.76 13.73
N LEU A 155 2.17 14.77 14.41
CA LEU A 155 2.34 14.64 15.84
C LEU A 155 3.77 14.27 16.23
N VAL A 156 4.40 13.33 15.53
CA VAL A 156 5.81 12.98 15.78
C VAL A 156 6.71 14.19 15.56
N LEU A 157 6.46 14.98 14.51
CA LEU A 157 7.17 16.22 14.26
C LEU A 157 6.96 17.22 15.40
N SER A 158 5.72 17.49 15.82
CA SER A 158 5.43 18.42 16.91
C SER A 158 6.16 18.02 18.20
N LYS A 159 6.16 16.72 18.54
CA LYS A 159 6.93 16.19 19.68
C LYS A 159 8.43 16.41 19.52
N ALA A 160 8.96 16.22 18.32
CA ALA A 160 10.38 16.43 18.04
C ALA A 160 10.77 17.91 18.10
N VAL A 161 9.94 18.82 17.57
CA VAL A 161 10.15 20.28 17.64
C VAL A 161 10.22 20.74 19.10
N LYS A 162 9.23 20.34 19.92
CA LYS A 162 9.20 20.65 21.36
C LYS A 162 10.41 20.12 22.11
N ALA A 163 10.84 18.89 21.81
CA ALA A 163 11.98 18.26 22.48
C ALA A 163 13.32 18.92 22.12
N ASN A 164 13.46 19.50 20.93
CA ASN A 164 14.71 20.11 20.47
C ASN A 164 14.81 21.62 20.76
N GLY A 165 13.76 22.26 21.30
CA GLY A 165 13.77 23.68 21.69
C GLY A 165 14.19 24.62 20.55
N LEU A 166 13.74 24.34 19.32
CA LEU A 166 14.16 25.08 18.13
C LEU A 166 13.72 26.54 18.19
N THR A 167 14.62 27.45 17.86
CA THR A 167 14.34 28.91 17.82
C THR A 167 13.40 29.32 16.70
N THR A 168 13.23 28.48 15.68
CA THR A 168 12.27 28.66 14.58
C THR A 168 11.53 27.35 14.36
N GLU A 169 10.27 27.32 14.80
CA GLU A 169 9.41 26.15 14.62
C GLU A 169 8.93 26.09 13.17
N PRO A 170 9.03 24.92 12.49
CA PRO A 170 8.38 24.75 11.21
C PRO A 170 6.86 24.82 11.41
N PRO A 171 6.09 25.30 10.41
CA PRO A 171 4.66 25.33 10.54
C PRO A 171 4.08 23.92 10.74
N THR A 172 3.02 23.82 11.53
CA THR A 172 2.28 22.58 11.77
C THR A 172 1.17 22.47 10.72
N ARG A 173 1.02 21.29 10.11
CA ARG A 173 -0.06 21.08 9.14
C ARG A 173 -1.28 20.49 9.84
N GLU A 174 -2.41 21.17 9.70
CA GLU A 174 -3.70 20.70 10.21
C GLU A 174 -4.41 19.89 9.12
N TRP A 175 -4.36 18.56 9.22
CA TRP A 175 -5.00 17.65 8.27
C TRP A 175 -6.50 17.49 8.53
N ILE A 176 -7.29 17.79 7.51
CA ILE A 176 -8.75 17.69 7.48
C ILE A 176 -9.15 16.69 6.39
N GLN A 177 -9.83 15.61 6.77
CA GLN A 177 -10.42 14.68 5.82
C GLN A 177 -11.81 15.16 5.43
N LEU A 178 -12.05 15.28 4.13
CA LEU A 178 -13.29 15.77 3.55
C LEU A 178 -13.98 14.63 2.78
N ASP A 179 -15.29 14.53 2.95
CA ASP A 179 -16.14 13.60 2.20
C ASP A 179 -16.96 14.37 1.17
N LEU A 180 -16.52 14.24 -0.08
CA LEU A 180 -17.12 14.93 -1.21
C LEU A 180 -18.55 14.44 -1.48
N SER A 181 -18.99 13.28 -1.00
CA SER A 181 -20.37 12.81 -1.18
C SER A 181 -21.39 13.66 -0.42
N LYS A 182 -20.98 14.27 0.71
CA LYS A 182 -21.82 15.12 1.57
C LYS A 182 -22.01 16.54 1.05
N SER A 183 -21.20 16.95 0.08
CA SER A 183 -21.25 18.30 -0.47
C SER A 183 -22.36 18.44 -1.51
N TYR A 184 -23.25 19.42 -1.34
CA TYR A 184 -24.19 19.85 -2.39
C TYR A 184 -23.57 20.87 -3.37
N GLY A 185 -22.37 21.38 -3.09
CA GLY A 185 -21.68 22.37 -3.91
C GLY A 185 -20.29 22.73 -3.36
N ILE A 186 -19.60 23.62 -4.07
CA ILE A 186 -18.29 24.14 -3.68
C ILE A 186 -18.46 25.09 -2.48
N PRO A 187 -17.67 24.96 -1.41
CA PRO A 187 -17.73 25.87 -0.27
C PRO A 187 -17.29 27.27 -0.67
N ASP A 188 -18.14 28.26 -0.40
CA ASP A 188 -17.86 29.69 -0.61
C ASP A 188 -17.17 30.35 0.60
N LYS A 189 -17.08 29.65 1.73
CA LYS A 189 -16.48 30.12 3.00
C LYS A 189 -15.77 28.96 3.71
N LYS A 190 -14.69 29.26 4.44
CA LYS A 190 -13.90 28.25 5.19
C LYS A 190 -14.77 27.50 6.20
N SER A 191 -15.67 28.18 6.91
CA SER A 191 -16.61 27.54 7.85
C SER A 191 -17.49 26.44 7.24
N LYS A 192 -17.86 26.53 5.95
CA LYS A 192 -18.64 25.48 5.26
C LYS A 192 -17.85 24.20 4.99
N LEU A 193 -16.53 24.21 5.16
CA LEU A 193 -15.72 23.00 5.10
C LEU A 193 -16.08 22.02 6.23
N LEU A 194 -16.63 22.52 7.35
CA LEU A 194 -17.06 21.67 8.47
C LEU A 194 -18.25 20.79 8.13
N ASP A 195 -19.10 21.23 7.19
CA ASP A 195 -20.30 20.49 6.79
C ASP A 195 -19.95 19.18 6.06
N VAL A 196 -18.74 19.09 5.52
CA VAL A 196 -18.25 17.95 4.74
C VAL A 196 -17.06 17.24 5.40
N ALA A 197 -16.54 17.79 6.51
CA ALA A 197 -15.39 17.23 7.19
C ALA A 197 -15.78 15.97 7.97
N VAL A 198 -15.02 14.90 7.76
CA VAL A 198 -15.24 13.60 8.43
C VAL A 198 -14.27 13.42 9.59
N ASN A 199 -13.01 13.78 9.39
CA ASN A 199 -11.97 13.72 10.42
C ASN A 199 -11.19 15.02 10.47
N PHE A 200 -11.08 15.60 11.66
CA PHE A 200 -10.37 16.84 11.93
C PHE A 200 -10.10 16.98 13.43
N SER A 201 -9.15 17.83 13.82
CA SER A 201 -8.89 18.14 15.22
C SER A 201 -9.75 19.32 15.72
N SER A 202 -9.83 19.50 17.04
CA SER A 202 -10.46 20.66 17.66
C SER A 202 -9.87 21.98 17.18
N GLU A 203 -8.55 22.01 16.98
CA GLU A 203 -7.81 23.18 16.49
C GLU A 203 -8.25 23.51 15.07
N ALA A 204 -8.24 22.53 14.17
CA ALA A 204 -8.72 22.70 12.80
C ALA A 204 -10.18 23.17 12.74
N ALA A 205 -11.05 22.61 13.60
CA ALA A 205 -12.44 23.03 13.68
C ALA A 205 -12.56 24.51 14.06
N ASN A 206 -11.78 24.95 15.04
CA ASN A 206 -11.78 26.33 15.51
C ASN A 206 -11.23 27.27 14.44
N SER A 207 -10.11 26.92 13.81
CA SER A 207 -9.48 27.67 12.70
C SER A 207 -10.49 27.92 11.57
N LEU A 208 -11.24 26.88 11.17
CA LEU A 208 -12.27 26.99 10.14
C LEU A 208 -13.45 27.87 10.55
N LYS A 209 -13.89 27.83 11.82
CA LYS A 209 -15.00 28.67 12.32
C LYS A 209 -14.65 30.15 12.35
N VAL A 210 -13.44 30.48 12.80
CA VAL A 210 -12.97 31.88 12.87
C VAL A 210 -12.44 32.39 11.53
N ASN A 211 -12.43 31.54 10.50
CA ASN A 211 -11.89 31.77 9.15
C ASN A 211 -10.40 32.18 9.15
N ASP A 212 -9.66 31.80 10.19
CA ASP A 212 -8.26 32.20 10.37
C ASP A 212 -7.48 31.05 11.01
N PHE A 213 -6.31 30.75 10.45
CA PHE A 213 -5.41 29.72 10.99
C PHE A 213 -4.41 30.39 11.93
N PRO A 214 -4.12 29.80 13.10
CA PRO A 214 -3.12 30.34 14.01
C PRO A 214 -1.78 30.60 13.32
N PRO A 215 -0.98 31.57 13.79
CA PRO A 215 0.38 31.74 13.33
C PRO A 215 1.14 30.41 13.40
N LEU A 216 1.80 30.03 12.30
CA LEU A 216 2.50 28.73 12.12
C LEU A 216 1.59 27.52 11.90
N SER A 217 0.29 27.68 11.71
CA SER A 217 -0.58 26.60 11.23
C SER A 217 -0.82 26.73 9.73
N ILE A 218 -0.78 25.61 9.00
CA ILE A 218 -1.07 25.56 7.57
C ILE A 218 -2.10 24.47 7.26
N PRO A 219 -3.01 24.69 6.31
CA PRO A 219 -4.07 23.73 6.02
C PRO A 219 -3.56 22.53 5.20
N GLY A 220 -4.05 21.33 5.53
CA GLY A 220 -3.91 20.12 4.75
C GLY A 220 -5.27 19.45 4.55
N PHE A 221 -5.60 19.07 3.33
CA PHE A 221 -6.88 18.44 2.99
C PHE A 221 -6.65 17.04 2.42
N LEU A 222 -7.52 16.10 2.77
CA LEU A 222 -7.55 14.77 2.16
C LEU A 222 -8.95 14.45 1.65
N PHE A 223 -9.04 14.12 0.36
CA PHE A 223 -10.23 13.53 -0.25
C PHE A 223 -10.04 12.02 -0.31
N LYS A 224 -10.96 11.25 0.25
CA LYS A 224 -11.00 9.80 0.04
C LYS A 224 -12.08 9.49 -0.99
N ILE A 225 -11.70 8.84 -2.08
CA ILE A 225 -12.57 8.60 -3.23
C ILE A 225 -12.46 7.14 -3.63
N ASN A 226 -13.59 6.42 -3.67
CA ASN A 226 -13.58 5.08 -4.23
C ASN A 226 -13.33 5.18 -5.75
N TYR A 227 -12.41 4.36 -6.27
CA TYR A 227 -12.05 4.39 -7.69
C TYR A 227 -13.25 4.24 -8.62
N GLN A 228 -14.25 3.45 -8.26
CA GLN A 228 -15.47 3.27 -9.06
C GLN A 228 -16.27 4.57 -9.22
N GLU A 229 -16.15 5.50 -8.27
CA GLU A 229 -16.82 6.80 -8.31
C GLU A 229 -15.96 7.93 -8.87
N ILE A 230 -14.75 7.64 -9.32
CA ILE A 230 -13.78 8.66 -9.71
C ILE A 230 -14.30 9.57 -10.83
N ASN A 231 -14.96 8.99 -11.84
CA ASN A 231 -15.55 9.72 -12.96
C ASN A 231 -16.71 10.61 -12.52
N LYS A 232 -17.46 10.18 -11.50
CA LYS A 232 -18.57 10.96 -10.91
C LYS A 232 -18.04 12.18 -10.15
N TYR A 233 -16.89 12.06 -9.49
CA TYR A 233 -16.30 13.15 -8.70
C TYR A 233 -15.26 13.98 -9.46
N LEU A 234 -14.88 13.62 -10.68
CA LEU A 234 -13.75 14.24 -11.40
C LEU A 234 -13.84 15.78 -11.47
N HIS A 235 -14.97 16.31 -11.94
CA HIS A 235 -15.20 17.76 -11.99
C HIS A 235 -15.23 18.38 -10.59
N LYS A 236 -15.84 17.69 -9.62
CA LYS A 236 -15.91 18.15 -8.24
C LYS A 236 -14.52 18.24 -7.60
N ILE A 237 -13.63 17.27 -7.85
CA ILE A 237 -12.25 17.30 -7.37
C ILE A 237 -11.53 18.55 -7.90
N GLN A 238 -11.71 18.87 -9.18
CA GLN A 238 -11.10 20.07 -9.79
C GLN A 238 -11.58 21.34 -9.14
N ASP A 239 -12.91 21.49 -9.08
CA ASP A 239 -13.58 22.64 -8.49
C ASP A 239 -13.16 22.84 -7.03
N TRP A 240 -13.07 21.76 -6.25
CA TRP A 240 -12.61 21.80 -4.88
C TRP A 240 -11.13 22.15 -4.76
N CYS A 241 -10.26 21.58 -5.61
CA CYS A 241 -8.84 21.94 -5.65
C CYS A 241 -8.64 23.42 -6.01
N GLU A 242 -9.42 23.96 -6.94
CA GLU A 242 -9.39 25.38 -7.28
C GLU A 242 -9.87 26.25 -6.13
N ALA A 243 -11.03 25.90 -5.54
CA ALA A 243 -11.63 26.68 -4.46
C ALA A 243 -10.73 26.71 -3.22
N LEU A 244 -10.19 25.57 -2.81
CA LEU A 244 -9.26 25.49 -1.69
C LEU A 244 -8.02 26.34 -1.95
N ASN A 245 -7.37 26.20 -3.10
CA ASN A 245 -6.11 26.90 -3.37
C ASN A 245 -6.26 28.39 -3.70
N SER A 246 -7.31 28.78 -4.41
CA SER A 246 -7.40 30.11 -5.02
C SER A 246 -8.47 31.01 -4.41
N GLN A 247 -9.49 30.45 -3.75
CA GLN A 247 -10.63 31.21 -3.23
C GLN A 247 -10.63 31.26 -1.70
N LEU A 248 -10.53 30.09 -1.06
CA LEU A 248 -10.62 29.96 0.40
C LEU A 248 -9.30 30.23 1.10
N PHE A 249 -8.18 29.80 0.51
CA PHE A 249 -6.85 29.91 1.11
C PHE A 249 -5.81 30.54 0.16
N PRO A 250 -6.10 31.68 -0.50
CA PRO A 250 -5.25 32.24 -1.55
C PRO A 250 -3.82 32.61 -1.08
N ASN A 251 -3.64 32.81 0.23
CA ASN A 251 -2.37 33.24 0.82
C ASN A 251 -1.72 32.17 1.70
N GLU A 252 -2.32 30.98 1.85
CA GLU A 252 -1.85 29.93 2.75
C GLU A 252 -1.25 28.73 2.00
N SER A 253 -0.33 28.02 2.65
CA SER A 253 0.43 26.93 2.00
C SER A 253 -0.35 25.62 2.05
N VAL A 254 -1.37 25.53 1.20
CA VAL A 254 -2.34 24.44 1.15
C VAL A 254 -1.73 23.15 0.58
N ALA A 255 -1.89 22.05 1.31
CA ALA A 255 -1.69 20.71 0.74
C ALA A 255 -3.03 20.03 0.50
N ILE A 256 -3.16 19.34 -0.63
CA ILE A 256 -4.32 18.53 -0.96
C ILE A 256 -3.83 17.13 -1.30
N VAL A 257 -4.38 16.10 -0.67
CA VAL A 257 -4.13 14.70 -0.98
C VAL A 257 -5.43 14.07 -1.49
N ILE A 258 -5.39 13.50 -2.68
CA ILE A 258 -6.50 12.78 -3.30
C ILE A 258 -6.17 11.29 -3.18
N ASP A 259 -6.77 10.65 -2.18
CA ASP A 259 -6.61 9.24 -1.87
C ASP A 259 -7.69 8.42 -2.61
N ILE A 260 -7.30 7.82 -3.73
CA ILE A 260 -8.15 7.00 -4.58
C ILE A 260 -8.02 5.57 -4.11
N THR A 261 -9.09 5.06 -3.49
CA THR A 261 -9.07 3.76 -2.82
C THR A 261 -9.80 2.68 -3.59
N TYR A 262 -9.21 1.48 -3.62
CA TYR A 262 -9.86 0.24 -4.05
C TYR A 262 -10.35 -0.54 -2.84
N SER A 263 -11.46 -1.25 -3.03
CA SER A 263 -11.77 -2.36 -2.15
C SER A 263 -10.73 -3.46 -2.35
N SER A 264 -10.34 -4.15 -1.28
CA SER A 264 -9.45 -5.33 -1.36
C SER A 264 -10.02 -6.43 -2.27
N ASP A 265 -11.34 -6.38 -2.50
CA ASP A 265 -12.10 -7.29 -3.33
C ASP A 265 -12.21 -6.83 -4.79
N GLU A 266 -11.30 -5.99 -5.30
CA GLU A 266 -11.22 -5.61 -6.73
C GLU A 266 -10.02 -6.21 -7.49
N ASN A 267 -10.15 -6.38 -8.81
CA ASN A 267 -9.14 -7.00 -9.68
C ASN A 267 -7.98 -6.01 -9.97
N ILE A 268 -6.81 -6.20 -9.34
CA ILE A 268 -5.71 -5.21 -9.29
C ILE A 268 -4.90 -5.07 -10.61
N PRO A 269 -4.19 -6.07 -11.18
CA PRO A 269 -3.39 -5.85 -12.40
C PRO A 269 -4.04 -5.18 -13.62
N GLN A 270 -5.27 -5.51 -14.03
CA GLN A 270 -5.91 -4.78 -15.15
C GLN A 270 -6.32 -3.37 -14.72
N SER A 271 -6.67 -3.19 -13.45
CA SER A 271 -6.90 -1.85 -12.92
C SER A 271 -5.61 -1.04 -12.87
N VAL A 272 -4.41 -1.56 -12.59
CA VAL A 272 -3.21 -0.69 -12.47
C VAL A 272 -2.94 0.17 -13.71
N GLN A 273 -3.11 -0.36 -14.93
CA GLN A 273 -2.98 0.44 -16.16
C GLN A 273 -4.13 1.43 -16.33
N ASP A 274 -5.37 1.00 -16.12
CA ASP A 274 -6.56 1.85 -16.22
C ASP A 274 -6.56 2.96 -15.16
N ILE A 275 -6.10 2.63 -13.95
CA ILE A 275 -5.83 3.53 -12.85
C ILE A 275 -4.74 4.50 -13.27
N THR A 276 -3.59 4.01 -13.74
CA THR A 276 -2.50 4.88 -14.21
C THR A 276 -3.01 5.89 -15.24
N HIS A 277 -3.81 5.45 -16.19
CA HIS A 277 -4.43 6.33 -17.18
C HIS A 277 -5.42 7.32 -16.55
N SER A 278 -6.31 6.85 -15.67
CA SER A 278 -7.30 7.69 -14.96
C SER A 278 -6.60 8.75 -14.10
N LEU A 279 -5.55 8.35 -13.41
CA LEU A 279 -4.69 9.19 -12.59
C LEU A 279 -3.98 10.26 -13.43
N GLN A 280 -3.43 9.89 -14.60
CA GLN A 280 -2.82 10.82 -15.53
C GLN A 280 -3.84 11.79 -16.14
N ASP A 281 -5.07 11.35 -16.37
CA ASP A 281 -6.16 12.21 -16.83
C ASP A 281 -6.55 13.22 -15.75
N ILE A 282 -6.73 12.78 -14.49
CA ILE A 282 -6.95 13.67 -13.34
C ILE A 282 -5.82 14.67 -13.20
N GLU A 283 -4.58 14.21 -13.27
CA GLU A 283 -3.40 15.07 -13.23
C GLU A 283 -3.44 16.12 -14.34
N SER A 284 -3.71 15.70 -15.58
CA SER A 284 -3.83 16.58 -16.74
C SER A 284 -4.91 17.64 -16.57
N GLN A 285 -6.07 17.26 -16.03
CA GLN A 285 -7.17 18.19 -15.80
C GLN A 285 -6.88 19.15 -14.64
N LEU A 286 -6.32 18.67 -13.52
CA LEU A 286 -5.89 19.53 -12.43
C LEU A 286 -4.78 20.51 -12.85
N ARG A 287 -3.86 20.10 -13.73
CA ARG A 287 -2.85 21.00 -14.30
C ARG A 287 -3.46 22.14 -15.11
N LYS A 288 -4.60 21.93 -15.76
CA LYS A 288 -5.32 22.98 -16.50
C LYS A 288 -5.95 24.00 -15.55
N VAL A 289 -6.54 23.53 -14.44
CA VAL A 289 -7.29 24.37 -13.50
C VAL A 289 -6.39 25.09 -12.50
N CYS A 290 -5.48 24.38 -11.84
CA CYS A 290 -4.58 24.95 -10.84
C CYS A 290 -3.37 25.69 -11.48
N GLY A 291 -3.21 25.57 -12.79
CA GLY A 291 -2.08 26.10 -13.54
C GLY A 291 -0.74 25.46 -13.15
N GLN A 292 0.37 26.04 -13.63
CA GLN A 292 1.72 25.56 -13.33
C GLN A 292 2.23 25.98 -11.94
N LYS A 293 1.40 26.65 -11.13
CA LYS A 293 1.83 27.27 -9.86
C LYS A 293 1.90 26.28 -8.69
N ILE A 294 1.14 25.19 -8.70
CA ILE A 294 1.10 24.21 -7.61
C ILE A 294 1.63 22.88 -8.13
N PRO A 295 2.61 22.24 -7.45
CA PRO A 295 3.11 20.95 -7.89
C PRO A 295 2.02 19.89 -7.71
N ILE A 296 1.80 19.11 -8.77
CA ILE A 296 0.94 17.93 -8.75
C ILE A 296 1.84 16.71 -8.83
N GLU A 297 1.73 15.84 -7.83
CA GLU A 297 2.53 14.63 -7.65
C GLU A 297 1.62 13.41 -7.72
N LEU A 298 2.01 12.42 -8.52
CA LEU A 298 1.22 11.22 -8.75
C LEU A 298 1.97 9.98 -8.28
N MET A 299 1.35 9.20 -7.39
CA MET A 299 1.94 7.99 -6.81
C MET A 299 0.96 6.81 -6.74
N HIS A 300 1.50 5.59 -6.71
CA HIS A 300 0.78 4.38 -6.33
C HIS A 300 1.41 3.78 -5.08
N LEU A 301 0.61 3.28 -4.14
CA LEU A 301 1.15 2.54 -3.01
C LEU A 301 1.86 1.27 -3.44
N ASP A 302 2.87 0.90 -2.66
CA ASP A 302 3.62 -0.33 -2.83
C ASP A 302 2.78 -1.51 -2.36
N TYR A 303 2.27 -2.24 -3.34
CA TYR A 303 1.38 -3.37 -3.13
C TYR A 303 2.06 -4.57 -2.45
N ARG A 304 3.40 -4.60 -2.31
CA ARG A 304 4.15 -5.75 -1.75
C ARG A 304 3.63 -6.22 -0.39
N ARG A 305 3.29 -5.30 0.51
CA ARG A 305 2.84 -5.61 1.89
C ARG A 305 1.45 -6.24 2.00
N PHE A 306 0.61 -6.10 0.98
CA PHE A 306 -0.72 -6.72 0.96
C PHE A 306 -0.67 -8.16 0.46
N PHE A 307 0.34 -8.50 -0.34
CA PHE A 307 0.56 -9.85 -0.82
C PHE A 307 1.49 -10.66 0.09
N GLU A 308 2.11 -10.00 1.09
CA GLU A 308 2.72 -10.66 2.23
C GLU A 308 1.63 -11.35 3.05
N HIS A 309 1.58 -12.67 2.93
CA HIS A 309 0.78 -13.64 3.68
C HIS A 309 0.08 -13.07 4.92
N LYS A 310 -1.21 -12.73 4.78
CA LYS A 310 -2.14 -13.37 5.67
C LYS A 310 -2.25 -14.81 5.21
N ASN A 311 -1.51 -15.70 5.89
CA ASN A 311 -2.01 -17.04 6.13
C ASN A 311 -3.27 -16.90 7.00
N GLU A 312 -4.31 -16.25 6.49
CA GLU A 312 -5.62 -16.79 6.75
C GLU A 312 -5.51 -18.14 6.09
N SER A 313 -5.22 -19.16 6.91
CA SER A 313 -5.63 -20.50 6.58
C SER A 313 -7.05 -20.30 6.09
N TYR A 314 -7.26 -20.37 4.78
CA TYR A 314 -8.49 -20.94 4.29
C TYR A 314 -8.58 -22.20 5.13
N LEU A 315 -9.46 -22.16 6.13
CA LEU A 315 -9.86 -23.33 6.88
C LEU A 315 -10.10 -24.32 5.78
N GLU A 316 -9.17 -25.28 5.60
CA GLU A 316 -9.32 -26.29 4.58
C GLU A 316 -10.71 -26.83 4.82
N PRO A 317 -11.69 -26.56 3.93
CA PRO A 317 -13.05 -27.00 4.18
C PRO A 317 -12.92 -28.49 4.37
N GLU A 318 -13.34 -28.99 5.54
CA GLU A 318 -13.15 -30.38 5.96
C GLU A 318 -13.33 -31.26 4.74
N SER A 319 -12.21 -31.76 4.23
CA SER A 319 -12.16 -32.33 2.91
C SER A 319 -12.94 -33.62 2.97
N ASN A 320 -14.12 -33.64 2.36
CA ASN A 320 -14.69 -34.90 1.90
C ASN A 320 -13.62 -35.48 0.97
N ASN A 321 -12.93 -36.52 1.46
CA ASN A 321 -11.85 -37.23 0.79
C ASN A 321 -12.35 -37.89 -0.50
N PHE A 322 -12.63 -37.08 -1.51
CA PHE A 322 -12.77 -37.53 -2.87
C PHE A 322 -11.36 -37.65 -3.45
N SER A 323 -10.99 -38.86 -3.84
CA SER A 323 -9.68 -39.12 -4.43
C SER A 323 -9.63 -38.47 -5.82
N ILE A 324 -8.92 -37.35 -5.95
CA ILE A 324 -8.64 -36.66 -7.22
C ILE A 324 -8.03 -37.63 -8.26
N ARG A 325 -7.42 -38.75 -7.81
CA ARG A 325 -6.75 -39.74 -8.66
C ARG A 325 -7.68 -40.51 -9.60
N ASP A 326 -8.99 -40.50 -9.36
CA ASP A 326 -9.96 -41.24 -10.19
C ASP A 326 -10.61 -40.37 -11.28
N LEU A 327 -10.25 -39.09 -11.36
CA LEU A 327 -10.76 -38.18 -12.37
C LEU A 327 -10.07 -38.43 -13.72
N LYS A 328 -10.86 -38.41 -14.80
CA LYS A 328 -10.35 -38.47 -16.17
C LYS A 328 -9.42 -37.26 -16.43
N PRO A 329 -8.24 -37.46 -17.05
CA PRO A 329 -7.36 -36.35 -17.40
C PRO A 329 -8.07 -35.27 -18.22
N GLY A 330 -7.88 -34.01 -17.86
CA GLY A 330 -8.50 -32.83 -18.48
C GLY A 330 -9.80 -32.35 -17.82
N PHE A 331 -10.34 -33.11 -16.86
CA PHE A 331 -11.59 -32.78 -16.19
C PHE A 331 -11.48 -31.53 -15.31
N LEU A 332 -10.42 -31.41 -14.51
CA LEU A 332 -10.23 -30.28 -13.59
C LEU A 332 -9.99 -28.98 -14.35
N PHE A 333 -9.23 -29.03 -15.44
CA PHE A 333 -9.09 -27.90 -16.35
C PHE A 333 -10.42 -27.49 -16.98
N CYS A 334 -11.17 -28.44 -17.54
CA CYS A 334 -12.45 -28.15 -18.19
C CYS A 334 -13.44 -27.56 -17.20
N ARG A 335 -13.55 -28.15 -16.02
CA ARG A 335 -14.43 -27.66 -14.97
C ARG A 335 -14.02 -26.30 -14.46
N TRP A 336 -12.72 -26.05 -14.29
CA TRP A 336 -12.25 -24.72 -13.93
C TRP A 336 -12.67 -23.70 -14.99
N ILE A 337 -12.40 -23.94 -16.27
CA ILE A 337 -12.84 -23.06 -17.37
C ILE A 337 -14.36 -22.88 -17.38
N ASP A 338 -15.13 -23.94 -17.17
CA ASP A 338 -16.59 -23.90 -17.14
C ASP A 338 -17.11 -23.01 -16.01
N GLN A 339 -16.56 -23.18 -14.81
CA GLN A 339 -16.85 -22.29 -13.67
C GLN A 339 -16.45 -20.85 -13.96
N GLU A 340 -15.34 -20.62 -14.67
CA GLU A 340 -14.91 -19.28 -15.04
C GLU A 340 -15.82 -18.61 -16.07
N LEU A 341 -16.22 -19.34 -17.11
CA LEU A 341 -17.16 -18.89 -18.14
C LEU A 341 -18.54 -18.58 -17.53
N ILE A 342 -19.04 -19.47 -16.66
CA ILE A 342 -20.37 -19.35 -16.05
C ILE A 342 -20.39 -18.29 -14.93
N LYS A 343 -19.47 -18.35 -13.96
CA LYS A 343 -19.51 -17.49 -12.76
C LYS A 343 -19.08 -16.06 -13.06
N CYS A 344 -18.11 -15.87 -13.94
CA CYS A 344 -17.55 -14.55 -14.19
C CYS A 344 -18.10 -13.89 -15.46
N GLY A 345 -18.98 -14.57 -16.20
CA GLY A 345 -19.66 -14.00 -17.37
C GLY A 345 -18.71 -13.62 -18.50
N TYR A 346 -17.51 -14.19 -18.55
CA TYR A 346 -16.55 -13.92 -19.61
C TYR A 346 -17.08 -14.44 -20.94
N SER A 347 -16.97 -13.63 -21.99
CA SER A 347 -17.25 -14.13 -23.32
C SER A 347 -16.12 -15.05 -23.75
N GLN A 348 -16.42 -16.06 -24.58
CA GLN A 348 -15.36 -16.86 -25.21
C GLN A 348 -14.35 -15.97 -25.97
N LYS A 349 -14.69 -14.73 -26.36
CA LYS A 349 -13.75 -13.84 -27.05
C LYS A 349 -12.65 -13.30 -26.14
N ASP A 350 -12.83 -13.37 -24.82
CA ASP A 350 -11.88 -12.82 -23.85
C ASP A 350 -10.74 -13.79 -23.51
N LEU A 351 -10.98 -15.09 -23.71
CA LEU A 351 -10.00 -16.17 -23.55
C LEU A 351 -9.08 -16.29 -24.76
N ASP A 352 -7.85 -16.75 -24.53
CA ASP A 352 -6.94 -17.06 -25.63
C ASP A 352 -7.50 -18.24 -26.45
N LYS A 353 -7.42 -18.11 -27.78
CA LYS A 353 -7.94 -19.11 -28.73
C LYS A 353 -7.45 -20.53 -28.43
N ASP A 354 -6.22 -20.69 -27.97
CA ASP A 354 -5.65 -22.01 -27.72
C ASP A 354 -6.25 -22.65 -26.45
N ILE A 355 -6.54 -21.84 -25.42
CA ILE A 355 -7.22 -22.30 -24.19
C ILE A 355 -8.62 -22.79 -24.53
N ILE A 356 -9.37 -21.99 -25.31
CA ILE A 356 -10.72 -22.34 -25.75
C ILE A 356 -10.69 -23.58 -26.62
N GLN A 357 -9.75 -23.65 -27.57
CA GLN A 357 -9.64 -24.81 -28.46
C GLN A 357 -9.39 -26.09 -27.66
N LEU A 358 -8.52 -26.05 -26.64
CA LEU A 358 -8.30 -27.20 -25.77
C LEU A 358 -9.56 -27.55 -24.97
N TYR A 359 -10.22 -26.56 -24.37
CA TYR A 359 -11.46 -26.76 -23.63
C TYR A 359 -12.56 -27.40 -24.51
N GLU A 360 -12.79 -26.88 -25.72
CA GLU A 360 -13.78 -27.40 -26.67
C GLU A 360 -13.46 -28.84 -27.13
N GLN A 361 -12.18 -29.20 -27.24
CA GLN A 361 -11.75 -30.55 -27.58
C GLN A 361 -12.03 -31.55 -26.45
N LEU A 362 -11.91 -31.12 -25.20
CA LEU A 362 -12.02 -31.98 -24.03
C LEU A 362 -13.44 -32.02 -23.47
N LYS A 363 -14.19 -30.91 -23.50
CA LYS A 363 -15.49 -30.80 -22.81
C LYS A 363 -16.50 -31.86 -23.26
N ASN A 364 -16.44 -32.30 -24.52
CA ASN A 364 -17.33 -33.32 -25.07
C ASN A 364 -17.09 -34.74 -24.49
N GLN A 365 -16.03 -34.91 -23.68
CA GLN A 365 -15.71 -36.17 -23.00
C GLN A 365 -16.38 -36.29 -21.63
N TYR A 366 -17.03 -35.21 -21.17
CA TYR A 366 -17.69 -35.11 -19.87
C TYR A 366 -19.16 -34.70 -20.07
N SER A 367 -20.06 -35.21 -19.24
CA SER A 367 -21.44 -34.72 -19.20
C SER A 367 -21.48 -33.34 -18.53
N GLU A 368 -22.53 -32.57 -18.84
CA GLU A 368 -22.78 -31.29 -18.17
C GLU A 368 -22.97 -31.48 -16.66
N GLU A 369 -23.59 -32.59 -16.25
CA GLU A 369 -23.76 -32.99 -14.85
C GLU A 369 -22.42 -33.26 -14.17
N GLU A 370 -21.48 -33.95 -14.84
CA GLU A 370 -20.13 -34.20 -14.32
C GLU A 370 -19.37 -32.88 -14.09
N LEU A 371 -19.50 -31.90 -14.99
CA LEU A 371 -18.84 -30.59 -14.84
C LEU A 371 -19.49 -29.74 -13.73
N GLN A 372 -20.80 -29.91 -13.49
CA GLN A 372 -21.57 -29.19 -12.47
C GLN A 372 -21.50 -29.84 -11.07
N GLU A 373 -21.25 -31.15 -10.96
CA GLU A 373 -21.26 -31.86 -9.68
C GLU A 373 -20.11 -31.41 -8.75
N CYS A 374 -20.45 -31.14 -7.49
CA CYS A 374 -19.58 -30.46 -6.52
C CYS A 374 -18.46 -31.37 -5.97
N CYS A 375 -17.33 -31.48 -6.66
CA CYS A 375 -16.04 -31.75 -6.01
C CYS A 375 -15.57 -30.47 -5.28
N GLY A 376 -14.68 -30.60 -4.30
CA GLY A 376 -14.15 -29.49 -3.50
C GLY A 376 -13.49 -28.35 -4.30
N SER A 377 -12.88 -27.41 -3.60
CA SER A 377 -12.19 -26.28 -4.24
C SER A 377 -11.08 -26.77 -5.18
N ILE A 378 -11.19 -26.45 -6.48
CA ILE A 378 -10.14 -26.70 -7.47
C ILE A 378 -9.02 -25.68 -7.25
N THR A 379 -7.80 -26.15 -6.96
CA THR A 379 -6.63 -25.28 -6.82
C THR A 379 -5.93 -25.05 -8.17
N ALA A 380 -5.05 -24.05 -8.25
CA ALA A 380 -4.29 -23.84 -9.47
C ALA A 380 -3.27 -24.97 -9.72
N ILE A 381 -2.78 -25.63 -8.67
CA ILE A 381 -1.92 -26.83 -8.79
C ILE A 381 -2.68 -27.96 -9.49
N ASP A 382 -3.93 -28.18 -9.10
CA ASP A 382 -4.79 -29.23 -9.70
C ASP A 382 -4.95 -29.00 -11.21
N VAL A 383 -5.23 -27.75 -11.62
CA VAL A 383 -5.36 -27.38 -13.03
C VAL A 383 -4.05 -27.59 -13.79
N VAL A 384 -2.90 -27.23 -13.19
CA VAL A 384 -1.59 -27.45 -13.80
C VAL A 384 -1.32 -28.93 -14.02
N LEU A 385 -1.48 -29.76 -13.00
CA LEU A 385 -1.22 -31.20 -13.12
C LEU A 385 -2.13 -31.87 -14.16
N ASP A 386 -3.39 -31.43 -14.22
CA ASP A 386 -4.39 -31.95 -15.16
C ASP A 386 -4.08 -31.56 -16.63
N ILE A 387 -3.65 -30.32 -16.88
CA ILE A 387 -3.19 -29.88 -18.21
C ILE A 387 -1.94 -30.64 -18.67
N LYS A 388 -1.01 -30.94 -17.75
CA LYS A 388 0.21 -31.72 -18.06
C LYS A 388 -0.14 -33.15 -18.49
N ALA A 389 -1.18 -33.75 -17.92
CA ALA A 389 -1.60 -35.12 -18.24
C ALA A 389 -2.16 -35.28 -19.66
N ILE A 390 -2.60 -34.20 -20.30
CA ILE A 390 -3.31 -34.23 -21.60
C ILE A 390 -2.57 -33.55 -22.75
N THR A 391 -1.44 -32.88 -22.47
CA THR A 391 -0.75 -32.03 -23.46
C THR A 391 0.71 -32.44 -23.63
N SER A 392 1.22 -32.40 -24.86
CA SER A 392 2.65 -32.59 -25.16
C SER A 392 3.51 -31.44 -24.59
N GLU A 393 4.76 -31.70 -24.22
CA GLU A 393 5.69 -30.74 -23.59
C GLU A 393 5.82 -29.38 -24.31
N GLU A 394 5.97 -29.36 -25.63
CA GLU A 394 6.14 -28.09 -26.36
C GLU A 394 4.87 -27.21 -26.33
N LYS A 395 3.69 -27.85 -26.39
CA LYS A 395 2.39 -27.15 -26.37
C LYS A 395 2.01 -26.72 -24.96
N VAL A 396 2.40 -27.49 -23.94
CA VAL A 396 1.98 -27.23 -22.56
C VAL A 396 2.57 -25.94 -22.01
N THR A 397 3.84 -25.63 -22.32
CA THR A 397 4.48 -24.39 -21.88
C THR A 397 3.73 -23.15 -22.39
N LYS A 398 3.46 -23.08 -23.70
CA LYS A 398 2.73 -21.95 -24.30
C LYS A 398 1.31 -21.83 -23.76
N LEU A 399 0.66 -22.95 -23.48
CA LEU A 399 -0.67 -22.96 -22.89
C LEU A 399 -0.66 -22.41 -21.46
N TYR A 400 0.31 -22.81 -20.63
CA TYR A 400 0.49 -22.23 -19.29
C TYR A 400 0.79 -20.74 -19.33
N GLU A 401 1.63 -20.27 -20.26
CA GLU A 401 1.90 -18.84 -20.43
C GLU A 401 0.61 -18.08 -20.76
N LYS A 402 -0.19 -18.60 -21.69
CA LYS A 402 -1.47 -18.02 -22.09
C LYS A 402 -2.48 -18.02 -20.96
N LEU A 403 -2.57 -19.13 -20.22
CA LEU A 403 -3.46 -19.26 -19.07
C LEU A 403 -3.07 -18.27 -17.98
N LEU A 404 -1.79 -18.19 -17.64
CA LEU A 404 -1.33 -17.27 -16.61
C LEU A 404 -1.41 -15.79 -17.06
N ARG A 405 -1.24 -15.48 -18.35
CA ARG A 405 -1.54 -14.15 -18.90
C ARG A 405 -3.03 -13.81 -18.81
N PHE A 406 -3.90 -14.79 -19.06
CA PHE A 406 -5.34 -14.64 -18.85
C PHE A 406 -5.64 -14.36 -17.38
N ILE A 407 -5.03 -15.11 -16.45
CA ILE A 407 -5.19 -14.87 -15.00
C ILE A 407 -4.65 -13.49 -14.62
N LEU A 408 -3.46 -13.12 -15.09
CA LEU A 408 -2.87 -11.81 -14.80
C LEU A 408 -3.79 -10.69 -15.28
N LYS A 409 -4.40 -10.84 -16.46
CA LYS A 409 -5.31 -9.87 -17.03
C LYS A 409 -6.66 -9.84 -16.29
N TYR A 410 -7.39 -10.94 -16.26
CA TYR A 410 -8.79 -10.95 -15.82
C TYR A 410 -9.02 -11.45 -14.39
N LYS A 411 -8.04 -12.10 -13.77
CA LYS A 411 -8.09 -12.67 -12.41
C LYS A 411 -6.92 -12.24 -11.54
N SER A 412 -6.55 -10.98 -11.75
CA SER A 412 -5.50 -10.27 -11.08
C SER A 412 -5.37 -10.46 -9.56
N LYS A 413 -6.46 -10.72 -8.84
CA LYS A 413 -6.41 -10.98 -7.39
C LYS A 413 -5.66 -12.25 -7.03
N CYS A 414 -5.89 -13.34 -7.75
CA CYS A 414 -5.32 -14.65 -7.42
C CYS A 414 -3.99 -14.90 -8.13
N ILE A 415 -3.47 -13.95 -8.91
CA ILE A 415 -2.24 -14.16 -9.69
C ILE A 415 -1.04 -14.61 -8.84
N HIS A 416 -0.91 -14.15 -7.59
CA HIS A 416 0.16 -14.59 -6.70
C HIS A 416 -0.01 -16.06 -6.28
N GLU A 417 -1.24 -16.47 -5.98
CA GLU A 417 -1.57 -17.87 -5.69
C GLU A 417 -1.28 -18.73 -6.92
N TRP A 418 -1.73 -18.30 -8.10
CA TRP A 418 -1.45 -19.01 -9.35
C TRP A 418 0.04 -19.11 -9.67
N VAL A 419 0.80 -18.02 -9.52
CA VAL A 419 2.27 -18.06 -9.69
C VAL A 419 2.90 -19.00 -8.68
N ARG A 420 2.50 -18.93 -7.40
CA ARG A 420 2.99 -19.82 -6.34
C ARG A 420 2.69 -21.29 -6.66
N ASP A 421 1.47 -21.58 -7.08
CA ASP A 421 0.97 -22.91 -7.36
C ASP A 421 1.59 -23.50 -8.63
N TYR A 422 1.77 -22.69 -9.67
CA TYR A 422 2.55 -23.07 -10.87
C TYR A 422 3.95 -23.52 -10.47
N VAL A 423 4.59 -22.77 -9.56
CA VAL A 423 5.93 -23.10 -9.07
C VAL A 423 5.93 -24.34 -8.18
N LYS A 424 4.97 -24.44 -7.25
CA LYS A 424 4.81 -25.58 -6.32
C LYS A 424 4.37 -26.88 -6.98
N SER A 425 3.81 -26.82 -8.19
CA SER A 425 3.42 -28.01 -8.95
C SER A 425 4.59 -28.92 -9.31
N GLU A 426 5.83 -28.39 -9.25
CA GLU A 426 7.06 -29.05 -9.71
C GLU A 426 7.05 -29.43 -11.21
N VAL A 427 6.01 -29.02 -11.98
CA VAL A 427 5.95 -29.18 -13.43
C VAL A 427 6.82 -28.12 -14.09
N LEU A 428 7.97 -28.54 -14.64
CA LEU A 428 8.99 -27.65 -15.19
C LEU A 428 8.42 -26.60 -16.16
N GLU A 429 7.51 -26.99 -17.05
CA GLU A 429 6.87 -26.09 -18.01
C GLU A 429 5.98 -25.03 -17.35
N ALA A 430 5.30 -25.36 -16.25
CA ALA A 430 4.49 -24.41 -15.49
C ALA A 430 5.38 -23.42 -14.74
N VAL A 431 6.46 -23.90 -14.10
CA VAL A 431 7.44 -23.05 -13.44
C VAL A 431 8.08 -22.06 -14.45
N ARG A 432 8.38 -22.54 -15.67
CA ARG A 432 8.89 -21.73 -16.78
C ARG A 432 7.90 -20.68 -17.25
N ALA A 433 6.67 -21.09 -17.53
CA ALA A 433 5.62 -20.18 -17.93
C ALA A 433 5.39 -19.07 -16.89
N ALA A 434 5.40 -19.43 -15.60
CA ALA A 434 5.32 -18.46 -14.51
C ALA A 434 6.44 -17.42 -14.58
N LEU A 435 7.70 -17.86 -14.72
CA LEU A 435 8.84 -16.96 -14.84
C LEU A 435 8.75 -16.03 -16.07
N VAL A 436 8.30 -16.56 -17.22
CA VAL A 436 8.13 -15.76 -18.44
C VAL A 436 7.09 -14.67 -18.22
N VAL A 437 5.89 -15.02 -17.75
CA VAL A 437 4.78 -14.08 -17.59
C VAL A 437 5.07 -13.01 -16.53
N ILE A 438 5.63 -13.37 -15.38
CA ILE A 438 5.96 -12.39 -14.33
C ILE A 438 7.08 -11.42 -14.77
N SER A 439 7.95 -11.86 -15.68
CA SER A 439 9.03 -11.03 -16.22
C SER A 439 8.54 -9.95 -17.20
N GLU A 440 7.32 -10.11 -17.71
CA GLU A 440 6.65 -9.16 -18.62
C GLU A 440 5.66 -8.24 -17.88
N ALA A 441 5.34 -8.54 -16.61
CA ALA A 441 4.36 -7.83 -15.81
C ALA A 441 4.89 -6.49 -15.25
N ASP A 442 5.22 -5.53 -16.12
CA ASP A 442 5.71 -4.16 -15.83
C ASP A 442 5.90 -3.80 -14.33
N LEU A 443 4.85 -3.28 -13.68
CA LEU A 443 4.90 -2.74 -12.32
C LEU A 443 4.85 -3.81 -11.22
N LEU A 444 4.34 -5.00 -11.53
CA LEU A 444 4.18 -6.10 -10.58
C LEU A 444 5.34 -7.09 -10.61
N SER A 445 6.20 -6.99 -11.63
CA SER A 445 7.29 -7.94 -11.89
C SER A 445 8.16 -8.15 -10.66
N ASP A 446 8.51 -7.09 -9.93
CA ASP A 446 9.34 -7.17 -8.73
C ASP A 446 8.67 -7.92 -7.56
N THR A 447 7.34 -7.85 -7.45
CA THR A 447 6.55 -8.54 -6.41
C THR A 447 6.27 -9.98 -6.79
N LEU A 448 5.82 -10.21 -8.04
CA LEU A 448 5.54 -11.54 -8.56
C LEU A 448 6.81 -12.38 -8.64
N MET A 449 7.95 -11.77 -8.96
CA MET A 449 9.25 -12.44 -8.92
C MET A 449 9.62 -12.90 -7.52
N TYR A 450 9.33 -12.10 -6.48
CA TYR A 450 9.53 -12.52 -5.10
C TYR A 450 8.62 -13.69 -4.70
N VAL A 451 7.36 -13.69 -5.14
CA VAL A 451 6.45 -14.83 -4.92
C VAL A 451 6.95 -16.10 -5.62
N TRP A 452 7.41 -15.98 -6.86
CA TRP A 452 8.02 -17.09 -7.60
C TRP A 452 9.25 -17.63 -6.86
N VAL A 453 10.17 -16.76 -6.45
CA VAL A 453 11.40 -17.12 -5.71
C VAL A 453 11.09 -17.74 -4.35
N ASN A 454 10.04 -17.30 -3.66
CA ASN A 454 9.65 -17.89 -2.39
C ASN A 454 8.98 -19.26 -2.55
N ALA A 455 8.23 -19.46 -3.64
CA ALA A 455 7.54 -20.72 -3.90
C ALA A 455 8.48 -21.84 -4.37
N ILE A 456 9.59 -21.50 -5.03
CA ILE A 456 10.49 -22.50 -5.61
C ILE A 456 11.37 -23.18 -4.55
N ASP A 457 11.45 -24.51 -4.67
CA ASP A 457 12.37 -25.35 -3.92
C ASP A 457 13.68 -25.47 -4.71
N PHE A 458 14.70 -24.71 -4.30
CA PHE A 458 15.98 -24.66 -5.00
C PHE A 458 16.81 -25.94 -4.86
N ASP A 459 16.51 -26.82 -3.90
CA ASP A 459 17.24 -28.08 -3.73
C ASP A 459 16.80 -29.14 -4.75
N LYS A 460 15.54 -29.08 -5.17
CA LYS A 460 14.98 -29.99 -6.18
C LYS A 460 15.13 -29.49 -7.60
N PHE A 461 15.39 -28.20 -7.77
CA PHE A 461 15.19 -27.54 -9.05
C PHE A 461 16.51 -27.15 -9.73
N ASP A 462 16.81 -27.76 -10.89
CA ASP A 462 18.02 -27.46 -11.65
C ASP A 462 17.90 -26.12 -12.39
N PHE A 463 18.42 -25.07 -11.76
CA PHE A 463 18.46 -23.72 -12.33
C PHE A 463 19.21 -23.66 -13.68
N ASN A 464 20.13 -24.59 -13.97
CA ASN A 464 20.85 -24.59 -15.24
C ASN A 464 19.90 -24.77 -16.43
N LEU A 465 18.79 -25.49 -16.24
CA LEU A 465 17.76 -25.70 -17.26
C LEU A 465 17.07 -24.39 -17.68
N PHE A 466 17.13 -23.34 -16.88
CA PHE A 466 16.55 -22.02 -17.23
C PHE A 466 17.53 -21.15 -18.01
N CYS A 467 18.82 -21.33 -17.75
CA CYS A 467 19.87 -20.61 -18.48
C CYS A 467 20.06 -21.16 -19.91
N GLN A 468 19.80 -22.45 -20.14
CA GLN A 468 20.02 -23.12 -21.43
C GLN A 468 18.97 -22.77 -22.49
N ASP A 469 17.71 -22.62 -22.09
CA ASP A 469 16.58 -22.48 -23.04
C ASP A 469 16.27 -21.03 -23.43
N GLY A 470 17.15 -20.09 -23.09
CA GLY A 470 17.00 -18.68 -23.45
C GLY A 470 15.85 -17.93 -22.75
N ILE A 471 15.16 -18.56 -21.80
CA ILE A 471 14.14 -17.91 -20.94
C ILE A 471 14.79 -16.82 -20.10
N LEU A 472 15.92 -17.18 -19.47
CA LEU A 472 16.84 -16.26 -18.87
C LEU A 472 18.02 -16.03 -19.82
N ASN A 473 17.82 -15.98 -21.16
CA ASN A 473 18.95 -15.77 -22.06
C ASN A 473 19.58 -14.45 -21.64
N PRO A 474 20.78 -14.51 -21.06
CA PRO A 474 21.43 -13.31 -20.69
C PRO A 474 22.09 -12.89 -21.98
N ASP A 475 21.41 -12.04 -22.74
CA ASP A 475 22.11 -11.20 -23.67
C ASP A 475 22.96 -10.26 -22.78
N PHE A 476 24.09 -10.76 -22.28
CA PHE A 476 24.97 -10.10 -21.29
C PHE A 476 25.48 -8.76 -21.81
N HIS A 477 25.35 -8.55 -23.12
CA HIS A 477 25.68 -7.33 -23.83
C HIS A 477 24.54 -6.30 -23.83
N GLN A 478 23.29 -6.70 -23.56
CA GLN A 478 22.18 -5.78 -23.30
C GLN A 478 22.27 -5.27 -21.87
N THR A 479 22.71 -4.02 -21.74
CA THR A 479 22.93 -3.29 -20.49
C THR A 479 21.68 -3.07 -19.62
N LYS A 480 20.52 -3.66 -19.97
CA LYS A 480 19.24 -3.52 -19.24
C LYS A 480 18.41 -4.80 -19.28
N ASN A 481 18.90 -5.87 -18.65
CA ASN A 481 18.07 -7.07 -18.43
C ASN A 481 17.28 -6.92 -17.12
N LEU A 482 16.17 -6.16 -17.18
CA LEU A 482 15.30 -5.91 -16.02
C LEU A 482 14.76 -7.21 -15.39
N LYS A 483 14.59 -8.27 -16.19
CA LYS A 483 14.13 -9.58 -15.72
C LYS A 483 15.14 -10.20 -14.75
N LEU A 484 16.41 -10.23 -15.15
CA LEU A 484 17.51 -10.73 -14.33
C LEU A 484 17.75 -9.86 -13.09
N GLU A 485 17.63 -8.54 -13.23
CA GLU A 485 17.68 -7.61 -12.10
C GLU A 485 16.60 -7.93 -11.05
N ASN A 486 15.33 -8.04 -11.47
CA ASN A 486 14.22 -8.36 -10.57
C ASN A 486 14.40 -9.73 -9.90
N LEU A 487 14.83 -10.75 -10.67
CA LEU A 487 15.08 -12.09 -10.14
C LEU A 487 16.20 -12.08 -9.10
N THR A 488 17.31 -11.41 -9.40
CA THR A 488 18.47 -11.34 -8.48
C THR A 488 18.10 -10.60 -7.20
N LEU A 489 17.36 -9.49 -7.30
CA LEU A 489 16.89 -8.74 -6.12
C LEU A 489 15.88 -9.55 -5.28
N ALA A 490 14.98 -10.30 -5.92
CA ALA A 490 14.06 -11.21 -5.22
C ALA A 490 14.82 -12.32 -4.48
N LEU A 491 15.88 -12.88 -5.09
CA LEU A 491 16.77 -13.85 -4.45
C LEU A 491 17.49 -13.25 -3.24
N PHE A 492 17.99 -12.01 -3.35
CA PHE A 492 18.60 -11.31 -2.21
C PHE A 492 17.62 -11.12 -1.05
N ARG A 493 16.34 -10.80 -1.32
CA ARG A 493 15.31 -10.74 -0.27
C ARG A 493 15.16 -12.07 0.44
N LYS A 494 14.90 -13.14 -0.33
CA LYS A 494 14.73 -14.49 0.24
C LYS A 494 15.96 -14.91 1.04
N TYR A 495 17.16 -14.63 0.55
CA TYR A 495 18.40 -14.91 1.28
C TYR A 495 18.54 -14.10 2.58
N ASN A 496 18.12 -12.82 2.59
CA ASN A 496 18.14 -12.00 3.80
C ASN A 496 17.13 -12.49 4.84
N ASP A 497 15.97 -12.97 4.39
CA ASP A 497 14.93 -13.54 5.26
C ASP A 497 15.31 -14.95 5.75
N GLN A 498 15.90 -15.76 4.87
CA GLN A 498 16.24 -17.17 5.05
C GLN A 498 17.60 -17.46 4.40
N PRO A 499 18.72 -17.26 5.12
CA PRO A 499 20.06 -17.49 4.57
C PRO A 499 20.26 -18.96 4.21
N ASP A 500 20.58 -19.23 2.96
CA ASP A 500 20.82 -20.58 2.43
C ASP A 500 22.05 -20.62 1.51
N SER A 501 22.81 -21.72 1.57
CA SER A 501 24.05 -21.87 0.79
C SER A 501 23.81 -22.04 -0.70
N SER A 502 22.72 -22.72 -1.09
CA SER A 502 22.33 -22.91 -2.49
C SER A 502 21.87 -21.58 -3.09
N LEU A 503 21.07 -20.81 -2.36
CA LEU A 503 20.69 -19.43 -2.72
C LEU A 503 21.92 -18.53 -2.89
N LYS A 504 22.86 -18.58 -1.95
CA LYS A 504 24.10 -17.79 -2.04
C LYS A 504 24.92 -18.13 -3.30
N ALA A 505 25.06 -19.42 -3.61
CA ALA A 505 25.76 -19.88 -4.80
C ALA A 505 25.06 -19.40 -6.09
N LEU A 506 23.73 -19.48 -6.13
CA LEU A 506 22.91 -19.00 -7.24
C LEU A 506 23.05 -17.48 -7.44
N ILE A 507 22.92 -16.70 -6.35
CA ILE A 507 23.11 -15.25 -6.38
C ILE A 507 24.49 -14.91 -6.94
N ASN A 508 25.56 -15.54 -6.43
CA ASN A 508 26.91 -15.29 -6.92
C ASN A 508 27.05 -15.60 -8.41
N LYS A 509 26.42 -16.67 -8.90
CA LYS A 509 26.41 -17.01 -10.32
C LYS A 509 25.69 -15.95 -11.17
N LEU A 510 24.52 -15.48 -10.73
CA LEU A 510 23.76 -14.46 -11.46
C LEU A 510 24.41 -13.07 -11.42
N VAL A 511 25.14 -12.78 -10.34
CA VAL A 511 25.82 -11.49 -10.19
C VAL A 511 27.08 -11.40 -11.06
N VAL A 512 27.83 -12.48 -11.25
CA VAL A 512 28.97 -12.52 -12.20
C VAL A 512 28.55 -12.09 -13.60
N SER A 513 27.31 -12.42 -13.94
CA SER A 513 26.65 -12.10 -15.19
C SER A 513 26.14 -10.65 -15.29
N TYR A 514 26.15 -9.88 -14.20
CA TYR A 514 25.61 -8.53 -14.15
C TYR A 514 26.52 -7.61 -13.31
N PRO A 515 27.55 -6.99 -13.94
CA PRO A 515 28.58 -6.23 -13.23
C PRO A 515 28.02 -5.13 -12.31
N THR A 516 26.89 -4.52 -12.66
CA THR A 516 26.24 -3.51 -11.83
C THR A 516 25.68 -4.07 -10.52
N LEU A 517 25.45 -5.38 -10.40
CA LEU A 517 25.05 -6.02 -9.13
C LEU A 517 26.25 -6.58 -8.36
N GLN A 518 27.47 -6.55 -8.91
CA GLN A 518 28.66 -7.08 -8.24
C GLN A 518 29.01 -6.27 -6.99
N ASP A 519 29.01 -4.95 -7.09
CA ASP A 519 29.26 -4.07 -5.95
C ASP A 519 28.17 -4.22 -4.88
N PHE A 520 26.92 -4.36 -5.31
CA PHE A 520 25.79 -4.65 -4.43
C PHE A 520 25.93 -5.99 -3.71
N ASN A 521 26.30 -7.05 -4.42
CA ASN A 521 26.49 -8.38 -3.84
C ASN A 521 27.62 -8.39 -2.80
N ASN A 522 28.76 -7.75 -3.12
CA ASN A 522 29.87 -7.62 -2.18
C ASN A 522 29.41 -6.95 -0.88
N PHE A 523 28.58 -5.91 -0.99
CA PHE A 523 27.96 -5.25 0.15
C PHE A 523 27.01 -6.18 0.93
N CYS A 524 26.13 -6.91 0.25
CA CYS A 524 25.17 -7.83 0.89
C CYS A 524 25.84 -8.96 1.68
N GLN A 525 27.06 -9.36 1.31
CA GLN A 525 27.80 -10.40 2.04
C GLN A 525 28.24 -9.94 3.44
N ASN A 526 28.37 -8.63 3.68
CA ASN A 526 28.79 -8.08 4.96
C ASN A 526 28.25 -6.65 5.18
N THR A 527 26.92 -6.52 5.20
CA THR A 527 26.19 -5.24 5.21
C THR A 527 26.67 -4.31 6.33
N LYS A 528 26.85 -4.81 7.56
CA LYS A 528 27.18 -3.98 8.74
C LYS A 528 28.56 -3.33 8.66
N GLU A 529 29.56 -4.09 8.20
CA GLU A 529 30.94 -3.61 8.13
C GLU A 529 31.17 -2.77 6.86
N GLN A 530 30.43 -3.04 5.79
CA GLN A 530 30.62 -2.37 4.50
C GLN A 530 29.71 -1.17 4.26
N GLU A 531 28.69 -0.92 5.09
CA GLU A 531 27.72 0.16 4.87
C GLU A 531 28.39 1.52 4.64
N ASP A 532 29.38 1.88 5.44
CA ASP A 532 30.08 3.16 5.28
C ASP A 532 30.75 3.28 3.90
N SER A 533 31.44 2.21 3.47
CA SER A 533 32.07 2.16 2.14
C SER A 533 31.00 2.17 1.04
N PHE A 534 29.89 1.46 1.24
CA PHE A 534 28.79 1.38 0.29
C PHE A 534 28.14 2.75 0.07
N LEU A 535 27.80 3.46 1.15
CA LEU A 535 27.22 4.81 1.11
C LEU A 535 28.16 5.85 0.46
N CYS A 536 29.48 5.64 0.52
CA CYS A 536 30.45 6.58 -0.06
C CYS A 536 30.75 6.33 -1.54
N LYS A 537 30.71 5.07 -1.99
CA LYS A 537 31.21 4.67 -3.32
C LYS A 537 30.10 4.46 -4.36
N ASN A 538 28.86 4.31 -3.92
CA ASN A 538 27.77 3.90 -4.79
C ASN A 538 26.80 5.05 -5.10
N ASP A 539 26.03 4.85 -6.16
CA ASP A 539 25.05 5.81 -6.65
C ASP A 539 23.61 5.46 -6.24
N ALA A 540 22.66 6.23 -6.75
CA ALA A 540 21.25 6.04 -6.42
C ALA A 540 20.66 4.74 -6.98
N LYS A 541 21.22 4.14 -8.05
CA LYS A 541 20.74 2.86 -8.58
C LYS A 541 21.12 1.71 -7.65
N GLN A 542 22.30 1.75 -7.06
CA GLN A 542 22.71 0.80 -6.02
C GLN A 542 21.86 0.92 -4.75
N PHE A 543 21.48 2.13 -4.37
CA PHE A 543 20.58 2.33 -3.22
C PHE A 543 19.15 1.88 -3.53
N GLU A 544 18.69 2.07 -4.78
CA GLU A 544 17.44 1.47 -5.27
C GLU A 544 17.51 -0.06 -5.13
N PHE A 545 18.61 -0.71 -5.50
CA PHE A 545 18.80 -2.16 -5.32
C PHE A 545 18.72 -2.57 -3.85
N ALA A 546 19.41 -1.87 -2.95
CA ALA A 546 19.36 -2.15 -1.52
C ALA A 546 17.93 -2.07 -0.96
N LEU A 547 17.20 -1.01 -1.29
CA LEU A 547 15.83 -0.81 -0.85
C LEU A 547 14.87 -1.84 -1.45
N ARG A 548 15.03 -2.14 -2.73
CA ARG A 548 14.26 -3.20 -3.38
C ARG A 548 14.58 -4.52 -2.72
N ALA A 549 15.82 -4.86 -2.40
CA ALA A 549 16.20 -6.08 -1.69
C ALA A 549 15.85 -6.10 -0.19
N ASN A 550 15.10 -5.11 0.31
CA ASN A 550 14.71 -4.95 1.72
C ASN A 550 15.90 -4.81 2.68
N ILE A 551 17.02 -4.24 2.21
CA ILE A 551 18.20 -3.99 3.05
C ILE A 551 18.04 -2.67 3.79
N LYS A 552 18.21 -2.72 5.11
CA LYS A 552 18.20 -1.54 5.98
C LYS A 552 19.57 -0.87 5.96
N LEU A 553 19.58 0.44 5.76
CA LEU A 553 20.78 1.29 5.74
C LEU A 553 20.71 2.29 6.91
N GLU A 554 21.16 1.86 8.08
CA GLU A 554 21.00 2.57 9.35
C GLU A 554 21.90 3.82 9.46
N LYS A 555 23.07 3.81 8.82
CA LYS A 555 24.06 4.92 8.85
C LYS A 555 23.78 6.02 7.82
N ALA A 556 22.74 5.89 7.01
CA ALA A 556 22.38 6.86 5.98
C ALA A 556 22.23 8.28 6.55
N ILE A 557 21.56 8.41 7.71
CA ILE A 557 21.32 9.70 8.36
C ILE A 557 22.60 10.30 8.95
N GLU A 558 23.49 9.47 9.50
CA GLU A 558 24.79 9.90 10.01
C GLU A 558 25.68 10.44 8.89
N LYS A 559 25.73 9.75 7.74
CA LYS A 559 26.43 10.25 6.55
C LYS A 559 25.81 11.53 6.02
N PHE A 560 24.49 11.61 6.01
CA PHE A 560 23.82 12.82 5.60
C PHE A 560 24.18 14.00 6.51
N LYS A 561 24.26 13.80 7.83
CA LYS A 561 24.71 14.81 8.80
C LYS A 561 26.15 15.25 8.53
N ALA A 562 27.06 14.29 8.38
CA ALA A 562 28.49 14.54 8.21
C ALA A 562 28.86 15.25 6.88
N ALA A 563 28.04 15.11 5.83
CA ALA A 563 28.31 15.72 4.53
C ALA A 563 28.46 17.25 4.62
N PRO A 564 29.41 17.89 3.90
CA PRO A 564 29.54 19.35 3.89
C PRO A 564 28.24 20.04 3.44
N VAL A 565 27.84 21.16 4.06
CA VAL A 565 26.62 21.88 3.64
C VAL A 565 26.69 22.35 2.18
N SER A 566 27.88 22.59 1.65
CA SER A 566 28.11 22.94 0.23
C SER A 566 27.71 21.82 -0.73
N TYR A 567 27.66 20.57 -0.28
CA TYR A 567 27.39 19.39 -1.09
C TYR A 567 26.38 18.46 -0.40
N VAL A 568 25.24 18.27 -1.04
CA VAL A 568 24.19 17.39 -0.53
C VAL A 568 24.14 16.13 -1.40
N PRO A 569 24.45 14.94 -0.84
CA PRO A 569 24.42 13.71 -1.62
C PRO A 569 22.98 13.31 -1.96
N THR A 570 22.56 13.59 -3.20
CA THR A 570 21.21 13.32 -3.71
C THR A 570 20.74 11.90 -3.42
N ALA A 571 21.58 10.90 -3.68
CA ALA A 571 21.26 9.49 -3.48
C ALA A 571 20.92 9.16 -2.01
N ILE A 572 21.67 9.70 -1.05
CA ILE A 572 21.42 9.54 0.40
C ILE A 572 20.10 10.21 0.79
N CYS A 573 19.75 11.35 0.20
CA CYS A 573 18.48 12.01 0.48
C CYS A 573 17.28 11.15 0.10
N TRP A 574 17.38 10.47 -1.05
CA TRP A 574 16.34 9.55 -1.51
C TRP A 574 16.22 8.33 -0.61
N LEU A 575 17.35 7.78 -0.16
CA LEU A 575 17.35 6.69 0.80
C LEU A 575 16.63 7.07 2.11
N LEU A 576 16.87 8.28 2.62
CA LEU A 576 16.14 8.81 3.77
C LEU A 576 14.65 9.02 3.47
N ALA A 577 14.31 9.46 2.26
CA ALA A 577 12.92 9.60 1.80
C ALA A 577 12.17 8.27 1.66
N ALA A 578 12.88 7.15 1.48
CA ALA A 578 12.30 5.81 1.43
C ALA A 578 11.96 5.23 2.82
N SER A 579 12.48 5.84 3.87
CA SER A 579 12.28 5.36 5.25
C SER A 579 11.10 6.08 5.90
N PRO A 580 10.25 5.37 6.67
CA PRO A 580 9.19 6.02 7.44
C PRO A 580 9.78 6.96 8.49
N PRO A 581 9.18 8.13 8.72
CA PRO A 581 9.75 9.10 9.63
C PRO A 581 9.46 8.68 11.08
N THR A 582 10.51 8.37 11.83
CA THR A 582 10.45 8.08 13.26
C THR A 582 10.75 9.33 14.09
N LYS A 583 10.37 9.34 15.37
CA LYS A 583 10.72 10.44 16.29
C LYS A 583 12.23 10.74 16.30
N SER A 584 13.06 9.69 16.30
CA SER A 584 14.51 9.82 16.25
C SER A 584 14.94 10.48 14.95
N SER A 585 14.58 9.89 13.80
CA SER A 585 14.99 10.42 12.49
C SER A 585 14.49 11.85 12.23
N ILE A 586 13.28 12.21 12.67
CA ILE A 586 12.77 13.57 12.54
C ILE A 586 13.57 14.53 13.41
N SER A 587 13.85 14.17 14.67
CA SER A 587 14.69 14.99 15.56
C SER A 587 16.06 15.22 14.94
N GLU A 588 16.64 14.19 14.36
CA GLU A 588 17.92 14.27 13.67
C GLU A 588 17.88 15.16 12.43
N ILE A 589 16.82 15.08 11.62
CA ILE A 589 16.61 15.96 10.45
C ILE A 589 16.45 17.41 10.90
N LEU A 590 15.69 17.67 11.97
CA LEU A 590 15.45 19.02 12.49
C LEU A 590 16.72 19.74 12.96
N LEU A 591 17.75 19.00 13.38
CA LEU A 591 19.04 19.55 13.80
C LEU A 591 19.98 19.84 12.61
N LEU A 592 19.57 19.53 11.38
CA LEU A 592 20.39 19.79 10.20
C LEU A 592 20.39 21.26 9.79
N HIS A 593 21.44 21.64 9.06
CA HIS A 593 21.52 22.95 8.41
C HIS A 593 20.28 23.21 7.50
N PRO A 594 19.73 24.44 7.44
CA PRO A 594 18.48 24.74 6.71
C PRO A 594 18.43 24.23 5.26
N LYS A 595 19.55 24.34 4.52
CA LYS A 595 19.69 23.78 3.17
C LYS A 595 19.38 22.29 3.09
N LYS A 596 19.81 21.50 4.08
CA LYS A 596 19.56 20.05 4.14
C LYS A 596 18.12 19.77 4.56
N ARG A 597 17.58 20.51 5.54
CA ARG A 597 16.18 20.37 5.96
C ARG A 597 15.18 20.70 4.84
N ALA A 598 15.51 21.67 4.00
CA ALA A 598 14.71 22.09 2.86
C ALA A 598 14.40 20.92 1.89
N ILE A 599 15.27 19.91 1.81
CA ILE A 599 15.03 18.72 0.97
C ILE A 599 13.77 17.99 1.40
N PHE A 600 13.51 17.91 2.70
CA PHE A 600 12.31 17.30 3.28
C PHE A 600 11.15 18.29 3.44
N GLY A 601 11.30 19.53 2.99
CA GLY A 601 10.29 20.58 3.17
C GLY A 601 10.28 21.21 4.56
N LEU A 602 11.23 20.87 5.42
CA LEU A 602 11.31 21.35 6.80
C LEU A 602 12.17 22.62 6.92
N CYS A 603 11.93 23.63 6.08
CA CYS A 603 12.52 24.95 6.21
C CYS A 603 11.43 26.04 6.25
N THR A 604 11.77 27.20 6.84
CA THR A 604 10.86 28.35 6.87
C THR A 604 10.86 29.08 5.52
N PRO A 605 9.81 29.86 5.21
CA PRO A 605 9.80 30.71 4.01
C PRO A 605 11.04 31.62 3.93
N GLN A 606 11.47 32.21 5.06
CA GLN A 606 12.65 33.08 5.11
C GLN A 606 13.96 32.32 4.83
N GLU A 607 14.10 31.11 5.36
CA GLU A 607 15.23 30.23 5.06
C GLU A 607 15.27 29.86 3.57
N TRP A 608 14.10 29.54 2.99
CA TRP A 608 14.01 29.24 1.57
C TRP A 608 14.38 30.44 0.70
N GLN A 609 13.93 31.65 1.03
CA GLN A 609 14.35 32.87 0.32
C GLN A 609 15.88 33.07 0.35
N LYS A 610 16.52 32.78 1.50
CA LYS A 610 18.00 32.85 1.61
C LYS A 610 18.69 31.79 0.75
N ILE A 611 18.13 30.59 0.66
CA ILE A 611 18.63 29.51 -0.22
C ILE A 611 18.48 29.93 -1.69
N LYS A 612 17.30 30.43 -2.07
CA LYS A 612 16.95 30.84 -3.43
C LYS A 612 17.80 31.98 -3.99
N LYS A 613 18.31 32.87 -3.13
CA LYS A 613 19.29 33.92 -3.52
C LYS A 613 20.58 33.35 -4.12
N ARG A 614 20.86 32.05 -3.96
CA ARG A 614 22.03 31.37 -4.53
C ARG A 614 21.57 30.21 -5.42
N GLN A 615 21.61 30.42 -6.74
CA GLN A 615 21.09 29.48 -7.74
C GLN A 615 21.69 28.07 -7.63
N ASP A 616 22.98 27.96 -7.30
CA ASP A 616 23.66 26.68 -7.06
C ASP A 616 23.04 25.90 -5.90
N LYS A 617 22.69 26.60 -4.81
CA LYS A 617 22.08 25.98 -3.62
C LYS A 617 20.63 25.60 -3.87
N GLU A 618 19.87 26.47 -4.53
CA GLU A 618 18.50 26.16 -4.96
C GLU A 618 18.49 24.92 -5.84
N ARG A 619 19.35 24.89 -6.87
CA ARG A 619 19.47 23.76 -7.79
C ARG A 619 19.76 22.46 -7.06
N GLN A 620 20.73 22.44 -6.14
CA GLN A 620 21.04 21.23 -5.37
C GLN A 620 19.87 20.72 -4.51
N VAL A 621 19.15 21.64 -3.84
CA VAL A 621 17.96 21.26 -3.05
C VAL A 621 16.87 20.72 -3.97
N LEU A 622 16.61 21.39 -5.08
CA LEU A 622 15.63 20.95 -6.07
C LEU A 622 16.03 19.62 -6.71
N ASP A 623 17.30 19.37 -6.99
CA ASP A 623 17.79 18.09 -7.53
C ASP A 623 17.53 16.95 -6.53
N CYS A 624 17.83 17.17 -5.23
CA CYS A 624 17.49 16.24 -4.15
C CYS A 624 15.98 16.06 -3.95
N ARG A 625 15.18 16.97 -4.50
CA ARG A 625 13.73 16.94 -4.48
C ARG A 625 13.13 16.54 -5.83
N ARG A 626 13.90 16.09 -6.83
CA ARG A 626 13.38 15.77 -8.18
C ARG A 626 12.67 16.95 -8.83
N LYS A 627 13.22 18.15 -8.65
CA LYS A 627 12.66 19.43 -9.08
C LYS A 627 11.30 19.75 -8.45
N ARG A 628 10.87 19.01 -7.42
CA ARG A 628 9.67 19.36 -6.64
C ARG A 628 9.91 20.72 -6.00
N PRO A 629 9.17 21.75 -6.44
CA PRO A 629 9.42 23.10 -5.98
C PRO A 629 9.03 23.22 -4.50
N LEU A 630 9.66 24.16 -3.81
CA LEU A 630 9.23 24.62 -2.48
C LEU A 630 8.44 25.90 -2.71
N ILE A 631 7.14 25.74 -2.89
CA ILE A 631 6.22 26.85 -3.15
C ILE A 631 5.51 27.19 -1.85
N TYR A 632 6.02 28.24 -1.21
CA TYR A 632 5.33 28.89 -0.11
C TYR A 632 4.45 29.98 -0.70
N SER A 633 3.15 29.92 -0.39
CA SER A 633 2.32 31.11 -0.49
C SER A 633 2.87 32.15 0.49
N TYR A 634 3.02 33.39 0.06
CA TYR A 634 3.53 34.44 0.95
C TYR A 634 2.40 34.92 1.86
N SER A 635 2.57 34.80 3.18
CA SER A 635 2.19 35.87 4.09
C SER A 635 3.45 36.70 4.34
N LEU A 636 3.50 37.93 3.84
CA LEU A 636 4.47 38.93 4.31
C LEU A 636 3.92 39.56 5.58
#